data_AF-A0A251N6R6-F1
#
_entry.id   AF-A0A251N6R6-F1
#
_cell.length_a   1.000
_cell.length_b   1.000
_cell.length_c   1.000
_cell.angle_alpha   90.00
_cell.angle_beta   90.00
_cell.angle_gamma   90.00
#
_symmetry.space_group_name_H-M   'P 1'
#
loop_
_entity.id
_entity.type
_entity.pdbx_description
1 polymer ?
#
loop_
_entity_poly.entity_id
_entity_poly.type
_entity_poly.pdbx_seq_one_letter_code
_entity_poly.pdbx_strand_id
1 'polypeptide(L)'
;MEIDGTQQQSAAPLLVEEATQEFVAMCAESEPYDDEQPSYVPAELVKPWCSNDASALYHCYLIQMKPNFCYDIPVNDIVLGMRSELDCDIANMTFDLEVGRGTITVNFKKAAEIHLSSEQVLQCRRFQITIFRILLDHELPNLGKVLERLCLGQNLGIESIDYLLLPAARMHQRPSIIDWECVTSVSFRCEENSEYHVDCSPPKNCSGVLHTKNGMVCTCRIQNSLVYTPHTGLLYCITGLLHDLNGNSLLRPRGRRARSYKTHYEEKHGIKLRFDQQLWLKGKHIFKVQNYLKSCRLHAERDSCHTSVELPPELCSIVMSPLSVSNLYSFSFVPSIMHRLESLLLAVNLKRMVLDRCTENVTIPTIKVLEAITTKHCKENLHLESLEALGDSFLKYAASQQLFKTYQNDDEGDLTVKREKIISNDALCKFGCDRKLPGFIRNECFDPKSWIIPGDYSGGSFLNEELLFNKRNIYIRGRRKVKSKRVADVVEALIGAFLSTGGEIAAIYFMNWVGIKVDLVHIPYERHFQVQPEKLIDVRHLESLLNNYSFRHPHLLLEALTHRSYMLPQIPGCYERLEFLGDAVLDYVITVYLYNKYPGMSPGVLTDMRSASVNNNCYALSAVKHRLHEHILAPDNVHSNIANTVNNFERLSMESTFGWESETSFSEILLSL
;
A
#
# COMPACT_ATOMS: atom_id res chain seq x y z
N MET A 1 -19.80 -63.91 32.09
CA MET A 1 -18.35 -63.82 32.38
C MET A 1 -17.85 -62.59 31.68
N GLU A 2 -17.37 -61.67 32.49
CA GLU A 2 -16.90 -60.33 32.16
C GLU A 2 -15.83 -60.37 31.06
N ILE A 3 -15.86 -59.38 30.18
CA ILE A 3 -14.71 -59.03 29.33
C ILE A 3 -14.24 -57.67 29.81
N ASP A 4 -13.00 -57.67 30.29
CA ASP A 4 -12.22 -56.56 30.82
C ASP A 4 -12.39 -55.26 30.03
N GLY A 5 -12.76 -54.20 30.74
CA GLY A 5 -12.47 -52.84 30.36
C GLY A 5 -11.16 -52.41 31.03
N THR A 6 -10.13 -52.14 30.24
CA THR A 6 -8.93 -51.45 30.73
C THR A 6 -8.30 -50.59 29.63
N GLN A 7 -8.23 -49.29 29.93
CA GLN A 7 -7.23 -48.31 29.48
C GLN A 7 -7.07 -48.05 27.97
N GLN A 8 -7.94 -47.20 27.42
CA GLN A 8 -7.51 -46.17 26.46
C GLN A 8 -7.18 -44.90 27.25
N GLN A 9 -5.96 -44.83 27.81
CA GLN A 9 -5.37 -43.58 28.28
C GLN A 9 -4.87 -42.78 27.07
N SER A 10 -5.12 -41.48 27.12
CA SER A 10 -4.94 -40.47 26.09
C SER A 10 -3.49 -40.33 25.58
N ALA A 11 -3.25 -40.72 24.33
CA ALA A 11 -1.99 -40.44 23.62
C ALA A 11 -1.97 -39.07 22.90
N ALA A 12 -3.10 -38.37 22.83
CA ALA A 12 -3.23 -37.10 22.11
C ALA A 12 -2.52 -35.89 22.78
N PRO A 13 -2.50 -35.72 24.12
CA PRO A 13 -1.86 -34.54 24.74
C PRO A 13 -0.33 -34.55 24.60
N LEU A 14 0.30 -35.72 24.77
CA LEU A 14 1.75 -35.89 24.71
C LEU A 14 2.32 -35.58 23.31
N LEU A 15 1.63 -35.99 22.25
CA LEU A 15 2.03 -35.70 20.86
C LEU A 15 1.93 -34.20 20.52
N VAL A 16 0.96 -33.49 21.11
CA VAL A 16 0.80 -32.03 20.91
C VAL A 16 1.89 -31.27 21.68
N GLU A 17 2.26 -31.76 22.87
CA GLU A 17 3.31 -31.16 23.70
C GLU A 17 4.71 -31.31 23.06
N GLU A 18 5.05 -32.50 22.54
CA GLU A 18 6.30 -32.76 21.81
C GLU A 18 6.41 -31.89 20.53
N ALA A 19 5.34 -31.81 19.73
CA ALA A 19 5.31 -30.98 18.52
C ALA A 19 5.44 -29.48 18.83
N THR A 20 4.89 -29.02 19.97
CA THR A 20 5.00 -27.62 20.40
C THR A 20 6.40 -27.33 20.97
N GLN A 21 7.03 -28.28 21.66
CA GLN A 21 8.41 -28.15 22.13
C GLN A 21 9.41 -28.09 20.97
N GLU A 22 9.26 -28.93 19.95
CA GLU A 22 10.05 -28.85 18.71
C GLU A 22 9.86 -27.50 18.00
N PHE A 23 8.61 -27.01 17.93
CA PHE A 23 8.31 -25.70 17.35
C PHE A 23 8.97 -24.54 18.11
N VAL A 24 8.94 -24.55 19.45
CA VAL A 24 9.59 -23.54 20.29
C VAL A 24 11.12 -23.63 20.16
N ALA A 25 11.68 -24.84 20.02
CA ALA A 25 13.11 -25.04 19.79
C ALA A 25 13.55 -24.49 18.41
N MET A 26 12.75 -24.70 17.36
CA MET A 26 13.00 -24.15 16.03
C MET A 26 13.04 -22.61 16.00
N CYS A 27 12.36 -21.93 16.93
CA CYS A 27 12.40 -20.46 17.04
C CYS A 27 13.73 -19.94 17.60
N ALA A 28 14.52 -20.78 18.28
CA ALA A 28 15.75 -20.37 18.99
C ALA A 28 17.03 -20.40 18.13
N GLU A 29 17.03 -21.12 17.00
CA GLU A 29 18.16 -21.16 16.06
C GLU A 29 17.93 -20.17 14.92
N SER A 30 18.60 -19.01 14.95
CA SER A 30 18.51 -17.99 13.89
C SER A 30 19.86 -17.78 13.20
N GLU A 31 19.91 -18.01 11.88
CA GLU A 31 20.97 -17.45 11.03
C GLU A 31 20.90 -15.92 11.05
N PRO A 32 22.02 -15.20 10.83
CA PRO A 32 22.02 -13.75 10.78
C PRO A 32 21.13 -13.25 9.64
N TYR A 33 20.18 -12.36 9.97
CA TYR A 33 19.25 -11.76 9.01
C TYR A 33 19.97 -10.88 7.97
N ASP A 34 19.67 -11.10 6.69
CA ASP A 34 20.14 -10.24 5.59
C ASP A 34 19.21 -9.03 5.42
N ASP A 35 19.75 -7.83 5.60
CA ASP A 35 19.00 -6.59 5.40
C ASP A 35 18.70 -6.31 3.91
N GLU A 36 19.44 -6.93 2.96
CA GLU A 36 19.31 -6.70 1.51
C GLU A 36 18.31 -7.65 0.84
N GLN A 37 17.05 -7.25 0.88
CA GLN A 37 15.91 -8.05 0.44
C GLN A 37 15.50 -7.74 -1.01
N PRO A 38 14.94 -8.71 -1.76
CA PRO A 38 14.53 -8.49 -3.15
C PRO A 38 13.38 -7.48 -3.25
N SER A 39 13.27 -6.82 -4.40
CA SER A 39 12.14 -5.95 -4.74
C SER A 39 11.33 -6.61 -5.85
N TYR A 40 10.14 -7.10 -5.49
CA TYR A 40 9.30 -7.86 -6.40
C TYR A 40 8.52 -7.01 -7.40
N VAL A 41 8.36 -7.60 -8.59
CA VAL A 41 7.54 -7.12 -9.70
C VAL A 41 6.60 -8.26 -10.09
N PRO A 42 5.29 -7.99 -10.17
CA PRO A 42 4.30 -9.00 -10.53
C PRO A 42 4.47 -9.48 -11.97
N ALA A 43 4.30 -10.78 -12.20
CA ALA A 43 4.44 -11.38 -13.53
C ALA A 43 3.40 -10.86 -14.54
N GLU A 44 2.26 -10.35 -14.08
CA GLU A 44 1.25 -9.74 -14.93
C GLU A 44 1.75 -8.52 -15.71
N LEU A 45 2.78 -7.83 -15.20
CA LEU A 45 3.40 -6.67 -15.84
C LEU A 45 4.60 -7.04 -16.73
N VAL A 46 5.07 -8.28 -16.66
CA VAL A 46 6.32 -8.73 -17.29
C VAL A 46 5.99 -9.80 -18.31
N LYS A 47 6.54 -9.69 -19.52
CA LYS A 47 6.47 -10.79 -20.47
C LYS A 47 7.73 -10.84 -21.32
N PRO A 48 8.31 -12.02 -21.57
CA PRO A 48 9.37 -12.16 -22.57
C PRO A 48 8.79 -11.79 -23.94
N TRP A 49 9.45 -10.88 -24.66
CA TRP A 49 9.05 -10.60 -26.04
C TRP A 49 9.46 -11.78 -26.94
N CYS A 50 8.49 -12.56 -27.42
CA CYS A 50 8.71 -13.53 -28.50
C CYS A 50 8.47 -12.88 -29.88
N SER A 51 9.49 -12.86 -30.74
CA SER A 51 9.43 -12.33 -32.12
C SER A 51 8.56 -13.14 -33.08
N ASN A 52 8.08 -14.31 -32.67
CA ASN A 52 7.37 -15.23 -33.57
C ASN A 52 5.85 -15.01 -33.60
N ASP A 53 5.30 -14.10 -32.77
CA ASP A 53 3.87 -13.80 -32.80
C ASP A 53 3.56 -12.78 -33.90
N ALA A 54 2.95 -13.23 -35.00
CA ALA A 54 2.47 -12.36 -36.08
C ALA A 54 1.45 -11.30 -35.60
N SER A 55 0.73 -11.60 -34.50
CA SER A 55 -0.17 -10.68 -33.83
C SER A 55 -0.15 -10.93 -32.32
N ALA A 56 -0.20 -9.86 -31.55
CA ALA A 56 -0.14 -9.83 -30.11
C ALA A 56 -1.54 -9.54 -29.52
N LEU A 57 -2.07 -10.46 -28.71
CA LEU A 57 -3.29 -10.20 -27.93
C LEU A 57 -2.98 -9.30 -26.74
N TYR A 58 -3.79 -8.26 -26.56
CA TYR A 58 -3.80 -7.37 -25.42
C TYR A 58 -5.21 -7.28 -24.82
N HIS A 59 -5.31 -7.46 -23.51
CA HIS A 59 -6.50 -7.15 -22.73
C HIS A 59 -6.45 -5.66 -22.35
N CYS A 60 -7.42 -4.88 -22.81
CA CYS A 60 -7.48 -3.45 -22.60
C CYS A 60 -8.39 -3.07 -21.43
N TYR A 61 -7.84 -2.23 -20.56
CA TYR A 61 -8.51 -1.60 -19.44
C TYR A 61 -8.53 -0.09 -19.64
N LEU A 62 -9.67 0.54 -19.40
CA LEU A 62 -9.79 1.98 -19.39
C LEU A 62 -9.45 2.50 -17.98
N ILE A 63 -8.41 3.31 -17.89
CA ILE A 63 -8.05 4.11 -16.72
C ILE A 63 -8.85 5.40 -16.82
N GLN A 64 -9.99 5.43 -16.13
CA GLN A 64 -10.86 6.59 -16.07
C GLN A 64 -10.38 7.53 -14.98
N MET A 65 -10.16 8.80 -15.34
CA MET A 65 -9.68 9.80 -14.39
C MET A 65 -10.72 10.91 -14.21
N LYS A 66 -11.28 10.98 -13.01
CA LYS A 66 -12.30 11.96 -12.66
C LYS A 66 -11.72 12.99 -11.69
N PRO A 67 -11.39 14.22 -12.14
CA PRO A 67 -10.93 15.27 -11.25
C PRO A 67 -12.08 15.76 -10.37
N ASN A 68 -11.84 15.83 -9.05
CA ASN A 68 -12.77 16.38 -8.06
C ASN A 68 -12.44 17.87 -7.77
N PHE A 69 -12.09 18.62 -8.81
CA PHE A 69 -11.78 20.05 -8.76
C PHE A 69 -11.99 20.70 -10.14
N CYS A 70 -12.08 22.03 -10.18
CA CYS A 70 -12.20 22.79 -11.42
C CYS A 70 -10.83 23.18 -11.98
N TYR A 71 -10.56 22.85 -13.25
CA TYR A 71 -9.32 23.21 -13.93
C TYR A 71 -9.54 23.41 -15.44
N ASP A 72 -8.81 24.35 -16.04
CA ASP A 72 -8.99 24.74 -17.45
C ASP A 72 -8.54 23.67 -18.46
N ILE A 73 -7.71 22.71 -18.01
CA ILE A 73 -7.20 21.63 -18.85
C ILE A 73 -7.94 20.35 -18.46
N PRO A 74 -8.75 19.76 -19.36
CA PRO A 74 -9.42 18.51 -19.06
C PRO A 74 -8.43 17.36 -18.96
N VAL A 75 -8.76 16.38 -18.12
CA VAL A 75 -8.06 15.10 -18.01
C VAL A 75 -8.76 14.11 -18.96
N ASN A 76 -7.96 13.41 -19.76
CA ASN A 76 -8.41 12.41 -20.72
C ASN A 76 -8.13 11.01 -20.18
N ASP A 77 -9.04 10.07 -20.43
CA ASP A 77 -8.84 8.67 -20.08
C ASP A 77 -7.66 8.04 -20.82
N ILE A 78 -7.11 6.98 -20.25
CA ILE A 78 -5.94 6.25 -20.79
C ILE A 78 -6.31 4.78 -20.94
N VAL A 79 -5.87 4.17 -22.03
CA VAL A 79 -6.00 2.73 -22.27
C VAL A 79 -4.74 2.04 -21.78
N LEU A 80 -4.90 1.11 -20.84
CA LEU A 80 -3.89 0.17 -20.40
C LEU A 80 -4.08 -1.15 -21.15
N GLY A 81 -3.16 -1.49 -22.05
CA GLY A 81 -3.11 -2.78 -22.73
C GLY A 81 -2.13 -3.72 -22.03
N MET A 82 -2.64 -4.83 -21.50
CA MET A 82 -1.83 -5.85 -20.83
C MET A 82 -1.85 -7.18 -21.58
N ARG A 83 -0.76 -7.94 -21.48
CA ARG A 83 -0.64 -9.27 -22.10
C ARG A 83 -1.34 -10.39 -21.32
N SER A 84 -1.70 -10.10 -20.07
CA SER A 84 -2.37 -10.99 -19.16
C SER A 84 -3.64 -10.32 -18.65
N GLU A 85 -4.67 -11.10 -18.37
CA GLU A 85 -5.90 -10.59 -17.78
C GLU A 85 -5.67 -10.20 -16.30
N LEU A 86 -6.21 -9.06 -15.88
CA LEU A 86 -6.18 -8.61 -14.50
C LEU A 86 -7.24 -9.37 -13.70
N ASP A 87 -6.92 -9.66 -12.44
CA ASP A 87 -7.89 -10.18 -11.48
C ASP A 87 -9.13 -9.27 -11.40
N CYS A 88 -10.32 -9.85 -11.23
CA CYS A 88 -11.57 -9.11 -11.11
C CYS A 88 -11.56 -8.12 -9.94
N ASP A 89 -10.81 -8.41 -8.87
CA ASP A 89 -10.61 -7.51 -7.72
C ASP A 89 -9.89 -6.22 -8.10
N ILE A 90 -9.05 -6.26 -9.13
CA ILE A 90 -8.30 -5.10 -9.63
C ILE A 90 -9.07 -4.42 -10.76
N ALA A 91 -9.75 -5.20 -11.61
CA ALA A 91 -10.41 -4.72 -12.82
C ALA A 91 -11.55 -3.71 -12.58
N ASN A 92 -12.03 -3.57 -11.34
CA ASN A 92 -13.06 -2.61 -10.91
C ASN A 92 -12.58 -1.71 -9.75
N MET A 93 -11.27 -1.61 -9.53
CA MET A 93 -10.74 -0.88 -8.38
C MET A 93 -10.78 0.63 -8.58
N THR A 94 -11.07 1.34 -7.49
CA THR A 94 -11.01 2.81 -7.40
C THR A 94 -10.00 3.27 -6.35
N PHE A 95 -9.21 4.29 -6.65
CA PHE A 95 -8.42 5.00 -5.65
C PHE A 95 -8.22 6.47 -6.04
N ASP A 96 -7.87 7.30 -5.05
CA ASP A 96 -7.65 8.73 -5.25
C ASP A 96 -6.16 9.06 -5.35
N LEU A 97 -5.86 10.00 -6.24
CA LEU A 97 -4.59 10.71 -6.33
C LEU A 97 -4.73 12.10 -5.70
N GLU A 98 -3.76 12.48 -4.89
CA GLU A 98 -3.69 13.80 -4.25
C GLU A 98 -2.97 14.79 -5.16
N VAL A 99 -3.65 15.87 -5.52
CA VAL A 99 -3.10 16.97 -6.32
C VAL A 99 -3.22 18.25 -5.51
N GLY A 100 -2.35 19.25 -5.73
CA GLY A 100 -2.37 20.49 -4.94
C GLY A 100 -3.70 21.27 -4.93
N ARG A 101 -4.67 20.90 -5.79
CA ARG A 101 -5.99 21.55 -5.95
C ARG A 101 -7.17 20.71 -5.46
N GLY A 102 -6.95 19.45 -5.07
CA GLY A 102 -7.99 18.48 -4.76
C GLY A 102 -7.57 17.07 -5.16
N THR A 103 -8.52 16.16 -5.33
CA THR A 103 -8.23 14.76 -5.67
C THR A 103 -8.61 14.42 -7.11
N ILE A 104 -7.95 13.42 -7.69
CA ILE A 104 -8.39 12.76 -8.93
C ILE A 104 -8.73 11.32 -8.58
N THR A 105 -9.99 10.95 -8.77
CA THR A 105 -10.42 9.56 -8.61
C THR A 105 -10.06 8.78 -9.87
N VAL A 106 -9.30 7.71 -9.69
CA VAL A 106 -8.86 6.79 -10.75
C VAL A 106 -9.70 5.52 -10.65
N ASN A 107 -10.31 5.11 -11.75
CA ASN A 107 -11.08 3.87 -11.85
C ASN A 107 -10.56 3.00 -13.00
N PHE A 108 -10.38 1.72 -12.73
CA PHE A 108 -10.07 0.74 -13.77
C PHE A 108 -11.37 0.09 -14.24
N LYS A 109 -11.54 -0.01 -15.56
CA LYS A 109 -12.68 -0.71 -16.16
C LYS A 109 -12.21 -1.59 -17.31
N LYS A 110 -12.50 -2.89 -17.26
CA LYS A 110 -12.26 -3.79 -18.41
C LYS A 110 -13.05 -3.27 -19.61
N ALA A 111 -12.38 -3.12 -20.75
CA ALA A 111 -12.95 -2.48 -21.92
C ALA A 111 -13.09 -3.42 -23.12
N ALA A 112 -11.99 -3.96 -23.64
CA ALA A 112 -12.00 -4.83 -24.82
C ALA A 112 -10.73 -5.68 -24.92
N GLU A 113 -10.72 -6.66 -25.81
CA GLU A 113 -9.53 -7.39 -26.22
C GLU A 113 -9.16 -6.99 -27.64
N ILE A 114 -7.88 -6.72 -27.86
CA ILE A 114 -7.39 -6.26 -29.17
C ILE A 114 -6.19 -7.10 -29.62
N HIS A 115 -6.15 -7.39 -30.92
CA HIS A 115 -4.98 -7.97 -31.57
C HIS A 115 -4.20 -6.85 -32.27
N LEU A 116 -2.92 -6.68 -31.89
CA LEU A 116 -2.03 -5.71 -32.51
C LEU A 116 -0.97 -6.43 -33.33
N SER A 117 -0.70 -5.94 -34.55
CA SER A 117 0.45 -6.41 -35.33
C SER A 117 1.77 -5.97 -34.70
N SER A 118 2.87 -6.61 -35.08
CA SER A 118 4.21 -6.22 -34.62
C SER A 118 4.53 -4.73 -34.90
N GLU A 119 4.11 -4.23 -36.07
CA GLU A 119 4.27 -2.82 -36.45
C GLU A 119 3.42 -1.88 -35.56
N GLN A 120 2.17 -2.24 -35.26
CA GLN A 120 1.32 -1.46 -34.36
C GLN A 120 1.88 -1.43 -32.93
N VAL A 121 2.39 -2.56 -32.43
CA VAL A 121 3.06 -2.63 -31.12
C VAL A 121 4.29 -1.72 -31.11
N LEU A 122 5.08 -1.71 -32.18
CA LEU A 122 6.25 -0.82 -32.29
C LEU A 122 5.83 0.65 -32.25
N GLN A 123 4.77 1.05 -32.98
CA GLN A 123 4.24 2.41 -32.94
C GLN A 123 3.77 2.81 -31.54
N CYS A 124 3.06 1.92 -30.85
CA CYS A 124 2.62 2.12 -29.46
C CYS A 124 3.81 2.34 -28.51
N ARG A 125 4.85 1.50 -28.61
CA ARG A 125 6.07 1.63 -27.80
C ARG A 125 6.80 2.93 -28.08
N ARG A 126 6.93 3.33 -29.36
CA ARG A 126 7.55 4.60 -29.74
C ARG A 126 6.79 5.78 -29.15
N PHE A 127 5.46 5.77 -29.21
CA PHE A 127 4.63 6.79 -28.57
C PHE A 127 4.88 6.87 -27.06
N GLN A 128 4.74 5.74 -26.36
CA GLN A 128 4.89 5.64 -24.92
C GLN A 128 6.26 6.10 -24.42
N ILE A 129 7.33 5.61 -25.04
CA ILE A 129 8.69 5.96 -24.65
C ILE A 129 8.97 7.44 -24.89
N THR A 130 8.48 7.97 -26.01
CA THR A 130 8.62 9.39 -26.35
C THR A 130 7.93 10.28 -25.32
N ILE A 131 6.65 10.02 -25.01
CA ILE A 131 5.88 10.88 -24.11
C ILE A 131 6.43 10.85 -22.68
N PHE A 132 6.81 9.67 -22.16
CA PHE A 132 7.31 9.56 -20.80
C PHE A 132 8.72 10.10 -20.63
N ARG A 133 9.64 9.91 -21.59
CA ARG A 133 10.95 10.55 -21.55
C ARG A 133 10.86 12.06 -21.54
N ILE A 134 9.95 12.61 -22.35
CA ILE A 134 9.69 14.05 -22.39
C ILE A 134 9.15 14.58 -21.07
N LEU A 135 8.26 13.82 -20.42
CA LEU A 135 7.66 14.18 -19.14
C LEU A 135 8.63 14.03 -17.95
N LEU A 136 9.53 13.03 -17.98
CA LEU A 136 10.45 12.70 -16.88
C LEU A 136 11.81 13.40 -16.99
N ASP A 137 12.44 13.32 -18.16
CA ASP A 137 13.81 13.81 -18.37
C ASP A 137 13.84 15.28 -18.78
N HIS A 138 12.73 15.79 -19.35
CA HIS A 138 12.63 17.13 -19.96
C HIS A 138 13.73 17.43 -21.02
N GLU A 139 14.47 16.42 -21.48
CA GLU A 139 15.61 16.53 -22.39
C GLU A 139 15.46 15.60 -23.61
N LEU A 140 15.69 16.15 -24.80
CA LEU A 140 15.59 15.46 -26.09
C LEU A 140 16.85 14.71 -26.59
N PRO A 141 18.11 15.07 -26.24
CA PRO A 141 19.30 14.51 -26.91
C PRO A 141 19.43 12.98 -26.83
N ASN A 142 18.88 12.35 -25.79
CA ASN A 142 18.97 10.91 -25.58
C ASN A 142 17.84 10.12 -26.26
N LEU A 143 16.78 10.78 -26.72
CA LEU A 143 15.59 10.14 -27.28
C LEU A 143 15.89 9.42 -28.60
N GLY A 144 16.67 10.03 -29.49
CA GLY A 144 16.98 9.47 -30.81
C GLY A 144 17.67 8.10 -30.72
N LYS A 145 18.69 7.99 -29.87
CA LYS A 145 19.43 6.74 -29.64
C LYS A 145 18.53 5.61 -29.13
N VAL A 146 17.56 5.93 -28.29
CA VAL A 146 16.67 4.95 -27.68
C VAL A 146 15.63 4.45 -28.68
N LEU A 147 15.07 5.36 -29.48
CA LEU A 147 14.16 5.00 -30.55
C LEU A 147 14.85 4.16 -31.64
N GLU A 148 16.12 4.44 -31.95
CA GLU A 148 16.91 3.62 -32.88
C GLU A 148 17.14 2.19 -32.37
N ARG A 149 17.45 2.02 -31.07
CA ARG A 149 17.60 0.69 -30.45
C ARG A 149 16.33 -0.17 -30.53
N LEU A 150 15.16 0.45 -30.45
CA LEU A 150 13.88 -0.26 -30.62
C LEU A 150 13.70 -0.77 -32.04
N CYS A 151 14.04 0.04 -33.06
CA CYS A 151 13.92 -0.34 -34.46
C CYS A 151 14.85 -1.50 -34.84
N LEU A 152 16.03 -1.59 -34.22
CA LEU A 152 17.03 -2.61 -34.53
C LEU A 152 16.74 -3.97 -33.86
N GLY A 153 15.68 -4.10 -33.06
CA GLY A 153 15.32 -5.36 -32.40
C GLY A 153 16.40 -5.89 -31.45
N GLN A 154 17.36 -5.06 -31.03
CA GLN A 154 18.53 -5.47 -30.23
C GLN A 154 18.19 -5.95 -28.80
N ASN A 155 16.91 -5.97 -28.43
CA ASN A 155 16.43 -6.34 -27.08
C ASN A 155 15.52 -7.59 -27.10
N LEU A 156 15.60 -8.41 -28.15
CA LEU A 156 14.85 -9.67 -28.28
C LEU A 156 15.27 -10.69 -27.20
N GLY A 157 14.28 -11.27 -26.51
CA GLY A 157 14.51 -12.34 -25.50
C GLY A 157 14.83 -11.87 -24.08
N ILE A 158 14.79 -10.56 -23.79
CA ILE A 158 14.99 -10.03 -22.42
C ILE A 158 13.65 -9.92 -21.70
N GLU A 159 13.55 -10.48 -20.50
CA GLU A 159 12.39 -10.32 -19.62
C GLU A 159 12.29 -8.87 -19.16
N SER A 160 11.20 -8.21 -19.56
CA SER A 160 11.01 -6.79 -19.30
C SER A 160 9.54 -6.47 -19.08
N ILE A 161 9.32 -5.31 -18.46
CA ILE A 161 7.96 -4.79 -18.25
C ILE A 161 7.34 -4.50 -19.63
N ASP A 162 6.26 -5.22 -19.95
CA ASP A 162 5.63 -5.21 -21.28
C ASP A 162 4.11 -4.96 -21.20
N TYR A 163 3.76 -3.70 -20.98
CA TYR A 163 2.39 -3.20 -21.13
C TYR A 163 2.37 -1.88 -21.92
N LEU A 164 1.20 -1.56 -22.49
CA LEU A 164 0.99 -0.39 -23.32
C LEU A 164 0.08 0.63 -22.62
N LEU A 165 0.47 1.89 -22.64
CA LEU A 165 -0.26 3.03 -22.10
C LEU A 165 -0.55 4.00 -23.24
N LEU A 166 -1.81 4.05 -23.67
CA LEU A 166 -2.23 4.69 -24.90
C LEU A 166 -3.36 5.69 -24.65
N PRO A 167 -3.45 6.78 -25.44
CA PRO A 167 -4.54 7.73 -25.32
C PRO A 167 -5.88 7.07 -25.68
N ALA A 168 -6.89 7.25 -24.83
CA ALA A 168 -8.24 6.78 -25.14
C ALA A 168 -8.92 7.68 -26.18
N ALA A 169 -9.62 7.07 -27.13
CA ALA A 169 -10.47 7.79 -28.06
C ALA A 169 -11.72 8.31 -27.35
N ARG A 170 -12.22 9.49 -27.76
CA ARG A 170 -13.48 10.02 -27.23
C ARG A 170 -14.65 9.13 -27.69
N MET A 171 -15.34 8.53 -26.72
CA MET A 171 -16.39 7.51 -26.88
C MET A 171 -17.52 7.86 -27.88
N HIS A 172 -17.72 9.15 -28.19
CA HIS A 172 -18.81 9.60 -29.06
C HIS A 172 -18.42 9.85 -30.53
N GLN A 173 -17.18 9.59 -30.95
CA GLN A 173 -16.71 9.97 -32.29
C GLN A 173 -15.99 8.89 -33.12
N ARG A 174 -15.60 7.72 -32.58
CA ARG A 174 -14.86 6.70 -33.35
C ARG A 174 -15.16 5.25 -32.90
N PRO A 175 -15.00 4.23 -33.77
CA PRO A 175 -15.22 2.82 -33.45
C PRO A 175 -14.07 2.14 -32.65
N SER A 176 -12.93 2.80 -32.47
CA SER A 176 -11.74 2.28 -31.77
C SER A 176 -11.61 2.91 -30.38
N ILE A 177 -11.23 2.13 -29.38
CA ILE A 177 -10.94 2.62 -28.01
C ILE A 177 -9.63 3.40 -27.92
N ILE A 178 -8.68 3.15 -28.83
CA ILE A 178 -7.38 3.82 -28.89
C ILE A 178 -7.43 4.99 -29.88
N ASP A 179 -6.88 6.13 -29.49
CA ASP A 179 -6.64 7.26 -30.37
C ASP A 179 -5.35 7.08 -31.21
N TRP A 180 -5.48 6.35 -32.32
CA TRP A 180 -4.38 6.05 -33.24
C TRP A 180 -3.74 7.29 -33.88
N GLU A 181 -4.49 8.38 -34.00
CA GLU A 181 -3.97 9.64 -34.55
C GLU A 181 -2.93 10.25 -33.60
N CYS A 182 -3.20 10.21 -32.30
CA CYS A 182 -2.24 10.61 -31.29
C CYS A 182 -1.07 9.61 -31.17
N VAL A 183 -1.31 8.29 -31.30
CA VAL A 183 -0.23 7.29 -31.23
C VAL A 183 0.77 7.45 -32.38
N THR A 184 0.29 7.74 -33.59
CA THR A 184 1.14 7.92 -34.78
C THR A 184 1.88 9.26 -34.80
N SER A 185 1.61 10.16 -33.86
CA SER A 185 2.18 11.52 -33.79
C SER A 185 3.72 11.59 -33.70
N VAL A 186 4.38 10.54 -33.19
CA VAL A 186 5.85 10.45 -33.12
C VAL A 186 6.49 10.32 -34.51
N SER A 187 5.74 9.80 -35.49
CA SER A 187 6.23 9.64 -36.86
C SER A 187 5.99 10.89 -37.72
N PHE A 188 5.71 12.04 -37.09
CA PHE A 188 5.43 13.28 -37.81
C PHE A 188 6.62 13.67 -38.71
N ARG A 189 6.31 13.95 -39.98
CA ARG A 189 7.24 14.50 -40.97
C ARG A 189 6.63 15.77 -41.54
N CYS A 190 7.44 16.83 -41.65
CA CYS A 190 7.08 17.95 -42.51
C CYS A 190 7.16 17.45 -43.95
N GLU A 191 6.06 17.50 -44.68
CA GLU A 191 6.07 17.20 -46.11
C GLU A 191 6.80 18.33 -46.83
N GLU A 192 7.73 17.99 -47.72
CA GLU A 192 8.52 18.98 -48.46
C GLU A 192 7.68 19.80 -49.46
N ASN A 193 6.43 19.42 -49.74
CA ASN A 193 5.62 19.97 -50.83
C ASN A 193 4.10 20.17 -50.59
N SER A 194 3.55 20.13 -49.36
CA SER A 194 2.12 20.43 -49.18
C SER A 194 1.86 21.90 -48.87
N GLU A 195 1.49 22.65 -49.91
CA GLU A 195 0.95 24.01 -49.77
C GLU A 195 -0.35 24.04 -48.93
N TYR A 196 -1.05 22.91 -48.79
CA TYR A 196 -2.28 22.77 -47.99
C TYR A 196 -2.44 21.36 -47.44
N HIS A 197 -2.80 21.25 -46.15
CA HIS A 197 -3.39 20.02 -45.62
C HIS A 197 -4.81 19.91 -46.20
N VAL A 198 -5.14 18.77 -46.82
CA VAL A 198 -6.47 18.51 -47.40
C VAL A 198 -7.55 18.80 -46.34
N ASP A 199 -8.59 19.55 -46.72
CA ASP A 199 -9.71 20.02 -45.88
C ASP A 199 -9.42 21.06 -44.79
N CYS A 200 -8.26 21.74 -44.81
CA CYS A 200 -7.99 22.84 -43.87
C CYS A 200 -8.53 24.18 -44.37
N SER A 201 -9.51 24.76 -43.66
CA SER A 201 -9.94 26.15 -43.86
C SER A 201 -9.02 27.10 -43.06
N PRO A 202 -8.16 27.91 -43.69
CA PRO A 202 -7.29 28.82 -42.93
C PRO A 202 -8.14 29.87 -42.18
N PRO A 203 -7.73 30.27 -40.95
CA PRO A 203 -8.34 31.41 -40.28
C PRO A 203 -8.19 32.66 -41.16
N LYS A 204 -9.23 33.50 -41.22
CA LYS A 204 -9.26 34.72 -42.05
C LYS A 204 -7.98 35.55 -41.83
N ASN A 205 -7.33 35.97 -42.92
CA ASN A 205 -6.10 36.78 -42.99
C ASN A 205 -4.74 36.09 -42.72
N CYS A 206 -4.62 34.77 -42.81
CA CYS A 206 -3.32 34.09 -42.66
C CYS A 206 -3.00 33.14 -43.82
N SER A 207 -1.75 33.09 -44.28
CA SER A 207 -1.26 31.94 -45.05
C SER A 207 -1.51 30.69 -44.21
N GLY A 208 -2.16 29.67 -44.75
CA GLY A 208 -2.49 28.44 -44.01
C GLY A 208 -1.27 27.65 -43.52
N VAL A 209 -0.05 28.12 -43.86
CA VAL A 209 1.25 27.50 -43.65
C VAL A 209 2.17 28.45 -42.87
N LEU A 210 2.91 27.88 -41.92
CA LEU A 210 3.93 28.54 -41.11
C LEU A 210 5.31 27.94 -41.39
N HIS A 211 6.35 28.74 -41.22
CA HIS A 211 7.74 28.29 -41.34
C HIS A 211 8.27 27.91 -39.96
N THR A 212 8.51 26.61 -39.77
CA THR A 212 9.14 26.04 -38.56
C THR A 212 10.58 25.63 -38.84
N LYS A 213 11.31 25.22 -37.80
CA LYS A 213 12.68 24.69 -37.98
C LYS A 213 12.71 23.39 -38.78
N ASN A 214 11.63 22.60 -38.77
CA ASN A 214 11.50 21.37 -39.55
C ASN A 214 11.02 21.60 -40.99
N GLY A 215 10.72 22.85 -41.37
CA GLY A 215 10.14 23.19 -42.67
C GLY A 215 8.75 23.79 -42.57
N MET A 216 8.03 23.80 -43.69
CA MET A 216 6.69 24.35 -43.82
C MET A 216 5.66 23.42 -43.17
N VAL A 217 4.76 23.98 -42.36
CA VAL A 217 3.73 23.22 -41.63
C VAL A 217 2.39 23.96 -41.65
N CYS A 218 1.32 23.24 -41.90
CA CYS A 218 -0.02 23.81 -41.84
C CYS A 218 -0.40 24.24 -40.41
N THR A 219 -1.07 25.38 -40.28
CA THR A 219 -1.57 25.94 -39.01
C THR A 219 -2.43 24.96 -38.20
N CYS A 220 -3.20 24.07 -38.85
CA CYS A 220 -3.98 23.05 -38.15
C CYS A 220 -3.13 21.94 -37.51
N ARG A 221 -1.94 21.66 -38.07
CA ARG A 221 -1.01 20.61 -37.60
C ARG A 221 -0.07 21.11 -36.51
N ILE A 222 0.13 22.42 -36.41
CA ILE A 222 0.94 23.01 -35.33
C ILE A 222 0.12 23.20 -34.06
N GLN A 223 -1.20 23.40 -34.18
CA GLN A 223 -2.08 23.44 -33.01
C GLN A 223 -2.17 22.04 -32.40
N ASN A 224 -2.08 21.94 -31.07
CA ASN A 224 -1.91 20.67 -30.37
C ASN A 224 -0.69 19.90 -30.87
N SER A 225 0.47 20.56 -30.93
CA SER A 225 1.74 19.91 -31.20
C SER A 225 2.71 20.11 -30.05
N LEU A 226 3.64 19.18 -29.91
CA LEU A 226 4.77 19.32 -29.01
C LEU A 226 5.96 19.87 -29.78
N VAL A 227 6.52 20.99 -29.30
CA VAL A 227 7.66 21.66 -29.92
C VAL A 227 8.83 21.81 -28.98
N TYR A 228 10.02 21.71 -29.55
CA TYR A 228 11.30 21.95 -28.90
C TYR A 228 11.93 23.23 -29.42
N THR A 229 12.56 23.99 -28.54
CA THR A 229 13.27 25.23 -28.90
C THR A 229 14.77 25.06 -28.67
N PRO A 230 15.56 24.75 -29.72
CA PRO A 230 16.99 24.42 -29.56
C PRO A 230 17.83 25.52 -28.93
N HIS A 231 17.42 26.78 -29.05
CA HIS A 231 18.14 27.94 -28.52
C HIS A 231 17.96 28.11 -27.00
N THR A 232 16.93 27.52 -26.39
CA THR A 232 16.77 27.50 -24.92
C THR A 232 16.87 26.10 -24.32
N GLY A 233 16.77 25.06 -25.13
CA GLY A 233 16.71 23.68 -24.65
C GLY A 233 15.35 23.30 -24.06
N LEU A 234 14.32 24.13 -24.20
CA LEU A 234 13.01 23.92 -23.57
C LEU A 234 11.97 23.37 -24.54
N LEU A 235 11.04 22.59 -23.97
CA LEU A 235 9.90 22.01 -24.64
C LEU A 235 8.59 22.73 -24.26
N TYR A 236 7.70 22.82 -25.23
CA TYR A 236 6.40 23.48 -25.10
C TYR A 236 5.32 22.72 -25.85
N CYS A 237 4.10 22.74 -25.33
CA CYS A 237 2.92 22.28 -26.05
C CYS A 237 2.15 23.48 -26.62
N ILE A 238 1.89 23.45 -27.92
CA ILE A 238 1.23 24.53 -28.63
C ILE A 238 -0.28 24.41 -28.48
N THR A 239 -0.88 25.43 -27.86
CA THR A 239 -2.34 25.51 -27.64
C THR A 239 -3.08 26.19 -28.77
N GLY A 240 -2.40 27.07 -29.51
CA GLY A 240 -3.00 27.84 -30.60
C GLY A 240 -2.08 28.93 -31.13
N LEU A 241 -2.64 29.80 -31.96
CA LEU A 241 -1.98 30.93 -32.59
C LEU A 241 -2.35 32.25 -31.91
N LEU A 242 -1.41 33.19 -31.87
CA LEU A 242 -1.63 34.55 -31.39
C LEU A 242 -1.91 35.44 -32.60
N HIS A 243 -3.16 35.87 -32.77
CA HIS A 243 -3.61 36.60 -33.95
C HIS A 243 -3.05 38.03 -34.07
N ASP A 244 -2.57 38.60 -32.95
CA ASP A 244 -2.14 40.02 -32.88
C ASP A 244 -0.61 40.19 -32.73
N LEU A 245 0.16 39.08 -32.76
CA LEU A 245 1.59 39.09 -32.46
C LEU A 245 2.42 38.50 -33.61
N ASN A 246 3.40 39.28 -34.06
CA ASN A 246 4.43 38.87 -35.01
C ASN A 246 5.82 39.33 -34.55
N GLY A 247 6.87 39.05 -35.33
CA GLY A 247 8.25 39.41 -34.96
C GLY A 247 8.50 40.91 -34.83
N ASN A 248 7.64 41.74 -35.40
CA ASN A 248 7.71 43.20 -35.35
C ASN A 248 6.92 43.80 -34.16
N SER A 249 6.10 43.01 -33.47
CA SER A 249 5.35 43.45 -32.29
C SER A 249 6.27 43.87 -31.13
N LEU A 250 5.81 44.83 -30.33
CA LEU A 250 6.58 45.41 -29.22
C LEU A 250 6.53 44.54 -27.97
N LEU A 251 7.68 44.02 -27.56
CA LEU A 251 7.92 43.43 -26.25
C LEU A 251 8.22 44.54 -25.23
N ARG A 252 7.53 44.51 -24.08
CA ARG A 252 7.78 45.40 -22.94
C ARG A 252 8.34 44.61 -21.75
N PRO A 253 9.66 44.40 -21.66
CA PRO A 253 10.25 43.76 -20.49
C PRO A 253 10.05 44.66 -19.26
N ARG A 254 9.74 44.08 -18.10
CA ARG A 254 9.62 44.82 -16.83
C ARG A 254 10.88 45.68 -16.61
N GLY A 255 10.73 47.00 -16.63
CA GLY A 255 11.80 47.97 -16.36
C GLY A 255 12.75 48.31 -17.51
N ARG A 256 12.52 47.87 -18.75
CA ARG A 256 13.35 48.25 -19.93
C ARG A 256 12.53 48.98 -21.00
N ARG A 257 13.21 49.74 -21.88
CA ARG A 257 12.58 50.35 -23.06
C ARG A 257 11.91 49.27 -23.90
N ALA A 258 10.72 49.56 -24.42
CA ALA A 258 10.02 48.68 -25.34
C ALA A 258 10.90 48.42 -26.57
N ARG A 259 10.99 47.15 -26.99
CA ARG A 259 11.78 46.69 -28.13
C ARG A 259 10.93 45.71 -28.93
N SER A 260 11.14 45.58 -30.23
CA SER A 260 10.44 44.53 -30.97
C SER A 260 10.95 43.15 -30.57
N TYR A 261 10.13 42.12 -30.75
CA TYR A 261 10.58 40.75 -30.50
C TYR A 261 11.80 40.38 -31.36
N LYS A 262 11.85 40.83 -32.62
CA LYS A 262 13.00 40.64 -33.51
C LYS A 262 14.30 41.17 -32.91
N THR A 263 14.31 42.40 -32.39
CA THR A 263 15.52 42.96 -31.76
C THR A 263 15.86 42.28 -30.44
N HIS A 264 14.85 41.82 -29.69
CA HIS A 264 15.09 41.03 -28.47
C HIS A 264 15.86 39.73 -28.74
N TYR A 265 15.43 38.95 -29.75
CA TYR A 265 16.09 37.69 -30.10
C TYR A 265 17.47 37.89 -30.73
N GLU A 266 17.66 38.94 -31.51
CA GLU A 266 18.97 39.29 -32.07
C GLU A 266 19.96 39.69 -30.98
N GLU A 267 19.57 40.55 -30.04
CA GLU A 267 20.46 41.02 -28.96
C GLU A 267 20.72 39.95 -27.89
N LYS A 268 19.70 39.17 -27.51
CA LYS A 268 19.80 38.22 -26.39
C LYS A 268 20.35 36.86 -26.82
N HIS A 269 19.98 36.40 -28.01
CA HIS A 269 20.30 35.05 -28.49
C HIS A 269 21.17 35.05 -29.75
N GLY A 270 21.45 36.21 -30.37
CA GLY A 270 22.18 36.29 -31.62
C GLY A 270 21.39 35.78 -32.84
N ILE A 271 20.06 35.68 -32.71
CA ILE A 271 19.19 35.07 -33.73
C ILE A 271 18.46 36.15 -34.52
N LYS A 272 18.72 36.20 -35.83
CA LYS A 272 17.99 37.08 -36.78
C LYS A 272 16.77 36.36 -37.33
N LEU A 273 15.58 36.80 -36.91
CA LEU A 273 14.33 36.24 -37.43
C LEU A 273 14.15 36.57 -38.92
N ARG A 274 13.85 35.55 -39.73
CA ARG A 274 13.68 35.69 -41.19
C ARG A 274 12.22 35.90 -41.58
N PHE A 275 11.30 35.34 -40.80
CA PHE A 275 9.86 35.38 -41.05
C PHE A 275 9.14 36.27 -40.03
N ASP A 276 9.50 37.56 -39.99
CA ASP A 276 9.03 38.50 -38.96
C ASP A 276 7.55 38.90 -39.07
N GLN A 277 6.89 38.59 -40.18
CA GLN A 277 5.44 38.79 -40.38
C GLN A 277 4.58 37.59 -39.96
N GLN A 278 5.17 36.42 -39.69
CA GLN A 278 4.36 35.23 -39.35
C GLN A 278 3.77 35.35 -37.93
N LEU A 279 2.58 34.75 -37.75
CA LEU A 279 1.90 34.71 -36.45
C LEU A 279 2.68 33.89 -35.43
N TRP A 280 2.67 34.34 -34.19
CA TRP A 280 3.33 33.65 -33.09
C TRP A 280 2.50 32.52 -32.51
N LEU A 281 3.17 31.54 -31.91
CA LEU A 281 2.54 30.41 -31.26
C LEU A 281 2.30 30.73 -29.78
N LYS A 282 1.15 30.28 -29.27
CA LYS A 282 0.85 30.24 -27.84
C LYS A 282 1.24 28.88 -27.28
N GLY A 283 2.40 28.81 -26.64
CA GLY A 283 2.91 27.62 -25.98
C GLY A 283 2.54 27.57 -24.49
N LYS A 284 2.44 26.37 -23.94
CA LYS A 284 2.48 26.10 -22.49
C LYS A 284 3.70 25.25 -22.17
N HIS A 285 4.31 25.47 -21.01
CA HIS A 285 5.37 24.59 -20.50
C HIS A 285 4.83 23.18 -20.22
N ILE A 286 5.70 22.18 -20.29
CA ILE A 286 5.37 20.81 -19.92
C ILE A 286 5.15 20.69 -18.41
N PHE A 287 4.19 19.85 -18.02
CA PHE A 287 3.91 19.49 -16.63
C PHE A 287 5.07 18.69 -16.04
N LYS A 288 5.44 18.99 -14.80
CA LYS A 288 6.39 18.14 -14.07
C LYS A 288 5.63 16.94 -13.51
N VAL A 289 6.17 15.75 -13.73
CA VAL A 289 5.67 14.53 -13.09
C VAL A 289 6.01 14.59 -11.60
N GLN A 290 5.01 14.34 -10.75
CA GLN A 290 5.15 14.30 -9.30
C GLN A 290 4.62 12.98 -8.74
N ASN A 291 4.91 12.71 -7.47
CA ASN A 291 4.29 11.59 -6.77
C ASN A 291 2.93 12.03 -6.20
N TYR A 292 1.85 11.63 -6.87
CA TYR A 292 0.47 11.95 -6.48
C TYR A 292 -0.15 10.94 -5.49
N LEU A 293 0.61 9.94 -5.01
CA LEU A 293 0.16 9.00 -3.97
C LEU A 293 0.49 9.49 -2.55
N LYS A 294 1.29 10.54 -2.44
CA LYS A 294 1.75 11.07 -1.16
C LYS A 294 0.61 11.76 -0.44
N SER A 295 0.49 11.50 0.87
CA SER A 295 -0.39 12.26 1.77
C SER A 295 0.01 13.74 1.76
N CYS A 296 -0.77 14.58 1.10
CA CYS A 296 -0.47 16.01 0.98
C CYS A 296 -0.84 16.75 2.28
N ARG A 297 0.17 17.20 3.03
CA ARG A 297 0.02 18.40 3.87
C ARG A 297 0.18 19.62 2.96
N LEU A 298 -0.94 20.27 2.65
CA LEU A 298 -1.11 21.58 2.00
C LEU A 298 0.20 22.36 1.76
N HIS A 299 0.91 22.07 0.67
CA HIS A 299 1.85 23.01 0.09
C HIS A 299 1.37 23.32 -1.32
N ALA A 300 0.67 24.45 -1.43
CA ALA A 300 0.34 25.09 -2.69
C ALA A 300 1.66 25.58 -3.32
N GLU A 301 2.40 24.68 -3.97
CA GLU A 301 3.34 25.14 -4.98
C GLU A 301 2.54 25.85 -6.06
N ARG A 302 2.85 27.12 -6.29
CA ARG A 302 2.30 27.88 -7.41
C ARG A 302 2.77 27.19 -8.69
N ASP A 303 1.90 26.42 -9.32
CA ASP A 303 2.13 25.87 -10.67
C ASP A 303 2.58 27.00 -11.60
N SER A 304 3.87 27.06 -11.94
CA SER A 304 4.40 28.01 -12.93
C SER A 304 3.90 27.70 -14.36
N CYS A 305 3.13 26.62 -14.52
CA CYS A 305 2.57 26.14 -15.79
C CYS A 305 1.44 27.03 -16.36
N HIS A 306 0.96 28.03 -15.59
CA HIS A 306 -0.10 28.96 -16.03
C HIS A 306 0.36 30.02 -17.01
N THR A 307 1.65 30.35 -17.05
CA THR A 307 2.13 31.37 -17.99
C THR A 307 2.24 30.77 -19.38
N SER A 308 1.32 31.16 -20.27
CA SER A 308 1.52 30.95 -21.69
C SER A 308 2.76 31.69 -22.15
N VAL A 309 3.56 31.05 -23.00
CA VAL A 309 4.76 31.61 -23.59
C VAL A 309 4.49 31.93 -25.05
N GLU A 310 4.88 33.11 -25.50
CA GLU A 310 4.83 33.46 -26.91
C GLU A 310 6.09 32.94 -27.62
N LEU A 311 5.92 32.14 -28.68
CA LEU A 311 7.02 31.49 -29.37
C LEU A 311 6.99 31.81 -30.88
N PRO A 312 8.13 32.21 -31.48
CA PRO A 312 8.23 32.33 -32.93
C PRO A 312 8.28 30.93 -33.58
N PRO A 313 7.40 30.62 -34.57
CA PRO A 313 7.37 29.29 -35.16
C PRO A 313 8.71 28.86 -35.79
N GLU A 314 9.48 29.79 -36.37
CA GLU A 314 10.77 29.49 -37.03
C GLU A 314 11.86 28.95 -36.08
N LEU A 315 11.71 29.16 -34.77
CA LEU A 315 12.62 28.62 -33.75
C LEU A 315 12.13 27.32 -33.12
N CYS A 316 10.92 26.88 -33.49
CA CYS A 316 10.27 25.70 -32.96
C CYS A 316 10.56 24.49 -33.86
N SER A 317 11.05 23.42 -33.26
CA SER A 317 11.17 22.10 -33.88
C SER A 317 10.02 21.23 -33.41
N ILE A 318 9.16 20.75 -34.31
CA ILE A 318 8.04 19.85 -33.98
C ILE A 318 8.59 18.47 -33.65
N VAL A 319 8.16 17.92 -32.51
CA VAL A 319 8.53 16.59 -32.02
C VAL A 319 7.38 15.61 -32.20
N MET A 320 6.16 16.02 -31.85
CA MET A 320 4.95 15.21 -31.99
C MET A 320 3.78 16.06 -32.48
N SER A 321 3.02 15.56 -33.45
CA SER A 321 1.74 16.14 -33.85
C SER A 321 0.79 15.09 -34.46
N PRO A 322 -0.48 15.00 -34.03
CA PRO A 322 -1.12 15.79 -32.96
C PRO A 322 -0.86 15.22 -31.55
N LEU A 323 -0.64 16.11 -30.59
CA LEU A 323 -0.57 15.85 -29.15
C LEU A 323 -1.10 17.05 -28.36
N SER A 324 -2.28 16.90 -27.74
CA SER A 324 -2.91 17.97 -26.96
C SER A 324 -2.24 18.18 -25.59
N VAL A 325 -2.39 19.39 -25.03
CA VAL A 325 -1.98 19.67 -23.63
C VAL A 325 -2.67 18.74 -22.64
N SER A 326 -3.94 18.40 -22.89
CA SER A 326 -4.69 17.46 -22.06
C SER A 326 -4.08 16.07 -22.05
N ASN A 327 -3.55 15.59 -23.17
CA ASN A 327 -2.87 14.31 -23.22
C ASN A 327 -1.61 14.36 -22.35
N LEU A 328 -0.76 15.38 -22.49
CA LEU A 328 0.43 15.53 -21.65
C LEU A 328 0.10 15.63 -20.16
N TYR A 329 -0.95 16.37 -19.82
CA TYR A 329 -1.40 16.51 -18.44
C TYR A 329 -1.86 15.16 -17.87
N SER A 330 -2.69 14.43 -18.62
CA SER A 330 -3.21 13.13 -18.21
C SER A 330 -2.10 12.09 -18.04
N PHE A 331 -1.14 12.06 -18.98
CA PHE A 331 0.00 11.16 -18.91
C PHE A 331 0.96 11.47 -17.75
N SER A 332 0.99 12.71 -17.23
CA SER A 332 1.81 13.01 -16.05
C SER A 332 1.36 12.29 -14.76
N PHE A 333 0.11 11.82 -14.68
CA PHE A 333 -0.40 11.05 -13.53
C PHE A 333 -0.07 9.55 -13.60
N VAL A 334 0.22 9.05 -14.80
CA VAL A 334 0.35 7.61 -15.06
C VAL A 334 1.44 6.92 -14.24
N PRO A 335 2.63 7.50 -14.02
CA PRO A 335 3.65 6.85 -13.20
C PRO A 335 3.15 6.51 -11.78
N SER A 336 2.40 7.42 -11.15
CA SER A 336 1.77 7.17 -9.84
C SER A 336 0.67 6.11 -9.92
N ILE A 337 -0.16 6.15 -10.98
CA ILE A 337 -1.23 5.15 -11.20
C ILE A 337 -0.63 3.75 -11.34
N MET A 338 0.42 3.61 -12.15
CA MET A 338 1.06 2.31 -12.40
C MET A 338 1.85 1.82 -11.19
N HIS A 339 2.46 2.71 -10.41
CA HIS A 339 3.07 2.33 -9.13
C HIS A 339 2.04 1.73 -8.16
N ARG A 340 0.84 2.33 -8.10
CA ARG A 340 -0.26 1.80 -7.29
C ARG A 340 -0.75 0.46 -7.84
N LEU A 341 -0.92 0.33 -9.16
CA LEU A 341 -1.33 -0.93 -9.79
C LEU A 341 -0.32 -2.06 -9.52
N GLU A 342 0.98 -1.79 -9.64
CA GLU A 342 2.05 -2.74 -9.31
C GLU A 342 1.92 -3.22 -7.86
N SER A 343 1.75 -2.28 -6.92
CA SER A 343 1.62 -2.59 -5.49
C SER A 343 0.37 -3.43 -5.20
N LEU A 344 -0.73 -3.17 -5.89
CA LEU A 344 -1.97 -3.95 -5.79
C LEU A 344 -1.82 -5.36 -6.34
N LEU A 345 -1.16 -5.52 -7.48
CA LEU A 345 -0.88 -6.83 -8.06
C LEU A 345 0.00 -7.68 -7.13
N LEU A 346 0.98 -7.06 -6.44
CA LEU A 346 1.75 -7.73 -5.39
C LEU A 346 0.86 -8.19 -4.24
N ALA A 347 -0.06 -7.32 -3.77
CA ALA A 347 -1.00 -7.67 -2.72
C ALA A 347 -1.96 -8.81 -3.15
N VAL A 348 -2.44 -8.83 -4.39
CA VAL A 348 -3.25 -9.94 -4.94
C VAL A 348 -2.44 -11.23 -4.96
N ASN A 349 -1.19 -11.17 -5.42
CA ASN A 349 -0.33 -12.35 -5.47
C ASN A 349 -0.08 -12.91 -4.07
N LEU A 350 0.22 -12.06 -3.09
CA LEU A 350 0.36 -12.47 -1.69
C LEU A 350 -0.95 -13.04 -1.13
N LYS A 351 -2.08 -12.36 -1.34
CA LYS A 351 -3.40 -12.82 -0.89
C LYS A 351 -3.70 -14.22 -1.41
N ARG A 352 -3.50 -14.43 -2.71
CA ARG A 352 -3.74 -15.73 -3.33
C ARG A 352 -2.75 -16.80 -2.84
N MET A 353 -1.48 -16.47 -2.57
CA MET A 353 -0.54 -17.43 -1.95
C MET A 353 -1.02 -17.97 -0.60
N VAL A 354 -1.77 -17.16 0.14
CA VAL A 354 -2.40 -17.56 1.40
C VAL A 354 -3.69 -18.35 1.13
N LEU A 355 -4.59 -17.79 0.33
CA LEU A 355 -5.96 -18.32 0.15
C LEU A 355 -6.07 -19.54 -0.76
N ASP A 356 -5.12 -19.81 -1.67
CA ASP A 356 -5.16 -20.98 -2.57
C ASP A 356 -5.27 -22.33 -1.82
N ARG A 357 -4.84 -22.36 -0.56
CA ARG A 357 -4.89 -23.56 0.30
C ARG A 357 -6.03 -23.53 1.32
N CYS A 358 -6.84 -22.48 1.29
CA CYS A 358 -7.91 -22.27 2.25
C CYS A 358 -9.15 -23.03 1.76
N THR A 359 -9.67 -23.92 2.59
CA THR A 359 -10.92 -24.65 2.31
C THR A 359 -12.16 -23.82 2.66
N GLU A 360 -11.99 -22.72 3.38
CA GLU A 360 -13.05 -21.82 3.81
C GLU A 360 -13.18 -20.63 2.84
N ASN A 361 -14.43 -20.21 2.56
CA ASN A 361 -14.72 -19.06 1.71
C ASN A 361 -14.46 -17.74 2.45
N VAL A 362 -13.20 -17.48 2.80
CA VAL A 362 -12.77 -16.23 3.42
C VAL A 362 -12.51 -15.18 2.34
N THR A 363 -13.23 -14.06 2.39
CA THR A 363 -13.05 -12.95 1.45
C THR A 363 -12.26 -11.83 2.11
N ILE A 364 -10.98 -11.69 1.74
CA ILE A 364 -10.12 -10.60 2.20
C ILE A 364 -9.98 -9.53 1.11
N PRO A 365 -10.38 -8.27 1.35
CA PRO A 365 -10.16 -7.17 0.42
C PRO A 365 -8.67 -6.97 0.13
N THR A 366 -8.29 -6.91 -1.15
CA THR A 366 -6.90 -6.70 -1.58
C THR A 366 -6.29 -5.43 -1.00
N ILE A 367 -7.10 -4.38 -0.83
CA ILE A 367 -6.64 -3.10 -0.27
C ILE A 367 -6.14 -3.24 1.18
N LYS A 368 -6.71 -4.16 1.97
CA LYS A 368 -6.28 -4.43 3.34
C LYS A 368 -4.95 -5.19 3.38
N VAL A 369 -4.74 -6.10 2.43
CA VAL A 369 -3.42 -6.75 2.24
C VAL A 369 -2.37 -5.73 1.80
N LEU A 370 -2.73 -4.82 0.89
CA LEU A 370 -1.84 -3.73 0.48
C LEU A 370 -1.50 -2.81 1.67
N GLU A 371 -2.49 -2.43 2.48
CA GLU A 371 -2.29 -1.63 3.70
C GLU A 371 -1.27 -2.31 4.64
N ALA A 372 -1.43 -3.63 4.89
CA ALA A 372 -0.56 -4.40 5.77
C ALA A 372 0.90 -4.53 5.28
N ILE A 373 1.14 -4.54 3.97
CA ILE A 373 2.51 -4.61 3.41
C ILE A 373 3.13 -3.23 3.13
N THR A 374 2.43 -2.13 3.43
CA THR A 374 2.90 -0.77 3.13
C THR A 374 3.35 -0.06 4.41
N THR A 375 4.63 0.34 4.46
CA THR A 375 5.17 1.05 5.63
C THR A 375 4.96 2.56 5.54
N LYS A 376 5.02 3.26 6.68
CA LYS A 376 4.89 4.73 6.70
C LYS A 376 5.99 5.48 5.92
N HIS A 377 7.10 4.81 5.61
CA HIS A 377 8.18 5.41 4.82
C HIS A 377 7.75 5.70 3.38
N CYS A 378 6.70 5.02 2.89
CA CYS A 378 6.07 5.33 1.60
C CYS A 378 5.37 6.70 1.60
N LYS A 379 5.01 7.25 2.77
CA LYS A 379 4.29 8.53 2.95
C LYS A 379 2.92 8.55 2.25
N GLU A 380 2.28 7.40 2.15
CA GLU A 380 0.93 7.23 1.61
C GLU A 380 -0.10 7.31 2.75
N ASN A 381 -1.37 7.52 2.39
CA ASN A 381 -2.47 7.51 3.36
C ASN A 381 -2.76 6.12 3.95
N LEU A 382 -2.26 5.06 3.31
CA LEU A 382 -2.47 3.68 3.73
C LEU A 382 -1.15 3.13 4.26
N HIS A 383 -1.16 2.66 5.50
CA HIS A 383 0.02 2.09 6.13
C HIS A 383 -0.36 1.06 7.21
N LEU A 384 0.56 0.14 7.45
CA LEU A 384 0.35 -1.06 8.26
C LEU A 384 0.06 -0.82 9.74
N GLU A 385 0.48 0.32 10.31
CA GLU A 385 0.56 0.54 11.76
C GLU A 385 -0.78 0.30 12.52
N SER A 386 -1.96 0.56 11.92
CA SER A 386 -3.26 0.28 12.59
C SER A 386 -3.58 -1.22 12.64
N LEU A 387 -3.21 -1.94 11.58
CA LEU A 387 -3.37 -3.38 11.46
C LEU A 387 -2.30 -4.12 12.27
N GLU A 388 -1.09 -3.56 12.37
CA GLU A 388 -0.01 -4.03 13.25
C GLU A 388 -0.49 -4.10 14.70
N ALA A 389 -1.03 -3.00 15.24
CA ALA A 389 -1.54 -2.97 16.62
C ALA A 389 -2.66 -4.01 16.86
N LEU A 390 -3.59 -4.14 15.90
CA LEU A 390 -4.66 -5.12 15.97
C LEU A 390 -4.11 -6.56 15.93
N GLY A 391 -3.18 -6.83 15.02
CA GLY A 391 -2.56 -8.13 14.84
C GLY A 391 -1.65 -8.55 15.99
N ASP A 392 -0.88 -7.62 16.57
CA ASP A 392 -0.06 -7.82 17.77
C ASP A 392 -0.93 -8.32 18.95
N SER A 393 -2.03 -7.62 19.22
CA SER A 393 -2.95 -8.00 20.31
C SER A 393 -3.55 -9.41 20.10
N PHE A 394 -3.93 -9.74 18.86
CA PHE A 394 -4.48 -11.06 18.54
C PHE A 394 -3.43 -12.17 18.53
N LEU A 395 -2.23 -11.89 18.03
CA LEU A 395 -1.09 -12.81 18.06
C LEU A 395 -0.77 -13.20 19.51
N LYS A 396 -0.71 -12.20 20.42
CA LYS A 396 -0.54 -12.43 21.86
C LYS A 396 -1.66 -13.29 22.43
N TYR A 397 -2.92 -12.99 22.12
CA TYR A 397 -4.07 -13.77 22.56
C TYR A 397 -4.00 -15.23 22.08
N ALA A 398 -3.86 -15.46 20.78
CA ALA A 398 -3.86 -16.78 20.19
C ALA A 398 -2.66 -17.63 20.65
N ALA A 399 -1.46 -17.03 20.76
CA ALA A 399 -0.29 -17.71 21.29
C ALA A 399 -0.46 -18.04 22.78
N SER A 400 -0.98 -17.11 23.59
CA SER A 400 -1.23 -17.34 25.01
C SER A 400 -2.27 -18.46 25.23
N GLN A 401 -3.35 -18.46 24.44
CA GLN A 401 -4.37 -19.51 24.48
C GLN A 401 -3.79 -20.88 24.09
N GLN A 402 -2.95 -20.95 23.05
CA GLN A 402 -2.29 -22.18 22.63
C GLN A 402 -1.35 -22.72 23.72
N LEU A 403 -0.54 -21.86 24.33
CA LEU A 403 0.36 -22.27 25.40
C LEU A 403 -0.40 -22.68 26.66
N PHE A 404 -1.46 -21.95 27.01
CA PHE A 404 -2.31 -22.25 28.16
C PHE A 404 -3.02 -23.60 28.01
N LYS A 405 -3.40 -24.03 26.81
CA LYS A 405 -4.04 -25.36 26.66
C LYS A 405 -3.02 -26.51 26.58
N THR A 406 -1.85 -26.27 25.99
CA THR A 406 -0.80 -27.29 25.81
C THR A 406 -0.06 -27.55 27.13
N TYR A 407 0.35 -26.50 27.83
CA TYR A 407 1.14 -26.60 29.05
C TYR A 407 0.28 -26.33 30.29
N GLN A 408 -0.46 -27.35 30.73
CA GLN A 408 -1.44 -27.21 31.82
C GLN A 408 -0.80 -27.07 33.21
N ASN A 409 0.46 -27.49 33.36
CA ASN A 409 1.20 -27.51 34.62
C ASN A 409 2.17 -26.34 34.79
N ASP A 410 2.47 -25.62 33.72
CA ASP A 410 3.39 -24.48 33.74
C ASP A 410 2.78 -23.29 34.48
N ASP A 411 3.64 -22.52 35.15
CA ASP A 411 3.29 -21.26 35.79
C ASP A 411 3.31 -20.07 34.82
N GLU A 412 2.93 -18.89 35.31
CA GLU A 412 2.91 -17.64 34.52
C GLU A 412 4.26 -17.34 33.88
N GLY A 413 5.36 -17.45 34.64
CA GLY A 413 6.70 -17.12 34.17
C GLY A 413 7.16 -18.05 33.04
N ASP A 414 6.93 -19.36 33.22
CA ASP A 414 7.24 -20.38 32.22
C ASP A 414 6.45 -20.18 30.91
N LEU A 415 5.17 -19.79 31.02
CA LEU A 415 4.31 -19.50 29.88
C LEU A 415 4.71 -18.19 29.19
N THR A 416 5.06 -17.15 29.95
CA THR A 416 5.53 -15.87 29.43
C THR A 416 6.82 -16.04 28.63
N VAL A 417 7.80 -16.79 29.15
CA VAL A 417 9.05 -17.08 28.41
C VAL A 417 8.78 -17.86 27.12
N LYS A 418 7.86 -18.84 27.13
CA LYS A 418 7.49 -19.59 25.92
C LYS A 418 6.75 -18.70 24.91
N ARG A 419 5.88 -17.81 25.38
CA ARG A 419 5.17 -16.84 24.54
C ARG A 419 6.15 -15.92 23.83
N GLU A 420 7.08 -15.32 24.56
CA GLU A 420 8.10 -14.42 24.01
C GLU A 420 8.93 -15.08 22.91
N LYS A 421 9.26 -16.37 23.04
CA LYS A 421 9.96 -17.10 21.98
C LYS A 421 9.17 -17.18 20.69
N ILE A 422 7.84 -17.33 20.76
CA ILE A 422 6.96 -17.42 19.59
C ILE A 422 6.71 -16.04 18.97
N ILE A 423 6.47 -15.01 19.80
CA ILE A 423 6.05 -13.68 19.35
C ILE A 423 7.19 -12.67 19.21
N SER A 424 8.45 -13.06 19.49
CA SER A 424 9.59 -12.16 19.35
C SER A 424 9.73 -11.65 17.92
N ASN A 425 10.23 -10.41 17.78
CA ASN A 425 10.49 -9.81 16.47
C ASN A 425 11.40 -10.68 15.59
N ASP A 426 12.37 -11.38 16.20
CA ASP A 426 13.28 -12.26 15.48
C ASP A 426 12.57 -13.53 14.98
N ALA A 427 11.71 -14.14 15.79
CA ALA A 427 10.88 -15.27 15.38
C ALA A 427 9.89 -14.89 14.27
N LEU A 428 9.18 -13.76 14.43
CA LEU A 428 8.25 -13.26 13.41
C LEU A 428 8.96 -12.90 12.10
N CYS A 429 10.14 -12.29 12.20
CA CYS A 429 10.99 -12.02 11.03
C CYS A 429 11.37 -13.32 10.33
N LYS A 430 11.80 -14.35 11.06
CA LYS A 430 12.13 -15.67 10.53
C LYS A 430 10.95 -16.29 9.79
N PHE A 431 9.77 -16.35 10.43
CA PHE A 431 8.55 -16.87 9.80
C PHE A 431 8.19 -16.10 8.52
N GLY A 432 8.34 -14.78 8.52
CA GLY A 432 8.12 -13.97 7.33
C GLY A 432 9.13 -14.24 6.20
N CYS A 433 10.41 -14.43 6.56
CA CYS A 433 11.47 -14.77 5.61
C CYS A 433 11.28 -16.15 4.98
N ASP A 434 10.88 -17.14 5.78
CA ASP A 434 10.57 -18.50 5.31
C ASP A 434 9.45 -18.51 4.26
N ARG A 435 8.58 -17.49 4.28
CA ARG A 435 7.51 -17.26 3.29
C ARG A 435 7.85 -16.25 2.20
N LYS A 436 9.09 -15.75 2.14
CA LYS A 436 9.56 -14.73 1.20
C LYS A 436 8.75 -13.42 1.26
N LEU A 437 8.15 -13.09 2.42
CA LEU A 437 7.39 -11.86 2.63
C LEU A 437 8.21 -10.56 2.39
N PRO A 438 9.52 -10.47 2.71
CA PRO A 438 10.26 -9.22 2.54
C PRO A 438 10.21 -8.64 1.12
N GLY A 439 10.09 -9.49 0.10
CA GLY A 439 9.99 -9.05 -1.29
C GLY A 439 8.68 -8.31 -1.64
N PHE A 440 7.62 -8.53 -0.88
CA PHE A 440 6.32 -7.87 -1.05
C PHE A 440 6.23 -6.50 -0.35
N ILE A 441 7.07 -6.25 0.65
CA ILE A 441 6.98 -5.05 1.52
C ILE A 441 7.27 -3.76 0.75
N ARG A 442 6.34 -2.80 0.79
CA ARG A 442 6.56 -1.44 0.25
C ARG A 442 7.15 -0.56 1.34
N ASN A 443 8.44 -0.24 1.23
CA ASN A 443 9.19 0.46 2.28
C ASN A 443 9.76 1.83 1.86
N GLU A 444 9.56 2.25 0.62
CA GLU A 444 10.17 3.47 0.08
C GLU A 444 9.11 4.37 -0.56
N CYS A 445 9.28 5.67 -0.43
CA CYS A 445 8.46 6.66 -1.11
C CYS A 445 8.67 6.54 -2.62
N PHE A 446 7.58 6.50 -3.38
CA PHE A 446 7.66 6.50 -4.83
C PHE A 446 8.35 7.78 -5.35
N ASP A 447 9.40 7.60 -6.13
CA ASP A 447 10.05 8.66 -6.92
C ASP A 447 9.72 8.45 -8.40
N PRO A 448 8.98 9.36 -9.04
CA PRO A 448 8.66 9.24 -10.46
C PRO A 448 9.88 9.18 -11.37
N LYS A 449 11.03 9.74 -10.96
CA LYS A 449 12.26 9.72 -11.78
C LYS A 449 12.91 8.35 -11.87
N SER A 450 12.67 7.48 -10.89
CA SER A 450 13.14 6.10 -10.90
C SER A 450 12.15 5.14 -11.54
N TRP A 451 10.99 5.63 -11.99
CA TRP A 451 9.99 4.81 -12.65
C TRP A 451 10.49 4.32 -14.01
N ILE A 452 10.43 3.01 -14.21
CA ILE A 452 10.88 2.38 -15.45
C ILE A 452 9.80 2.57 -16.52
N ILE A 453 10.15 3.25 -17.60
CA ILE A 453 9.29 3.39 -18.77
C ILE A 453 9.17 2.01 -19.44
N PRO A 454 7.96 1.45 -19.62
CA PRO A 454 7.82 0.12 -20.20
C PRO A 454 8.30 0.10 -21.65
N GLY A 455 9.06 -0.93 -22.00
CA GLY A 455 9.75 -1.05 -23.29
C GLY A 455 11.02 -0.21 -23.44
N ASP A 456 11.44 0.56 -22.43
CA ASP A 456 12.71 1.27 -22.46
C ASP A 456 13.86 0.42 -21.88
N TYR A 457 14.80 0.04 -22.74
CA TYR A 457 15.93 -0.83 -22.40
C TYR A 457 17.22 -0.06 -22.12
N SER A 458 17.17 1.26 -21.91
CA SER A 458 18.38 2.05 -21.68
C SER A 458 19.01 1.84 -20.30
N GLY A 459 18.24 1.37 -19.32
CA GLY A 459 18.67 1.28 -17.92
C GLY A 459 19.38 -0.02 -17.50
N GLY A 460 19.44 -1.04 -18.36
CA GLY A 460 20.09 -2.32 -18.03
C GLY A 460 19.49 -3.06 -16.82
N SER A 461 18.26 -2.72 -16.40
CA SER A 461 17.58 -3.40 -15.30
C SER A 461 17.09 -4.77 -15.76
N PHE A 462 17.92 -5.79 -15.57
CA PHE A 462 17.54 -7.18 -15.80
C PHE A 462 16.55 -7.61 -14.72
N LEU A 463 15.43 -8.19 -15.14
CA LEU A 463 14.51 -8.86 -14.26
C LEU A 463 14.98 -10.31 -14.10
N ASN A 464 15.15 -10.75 -12.86
CA ASN A 464 15.43 -12.15 -12.58
C ASN A 464 14.13 -12.82 -12.15
N GLU A 465 13.75 -13.89 -12.84
CA GLU A 465 12.62 -14.71 -12.44
C GLU A 465 12.92 -15.43 -11.12
N GLU A 466 11.97 -15.36 -10.19
CA GLU A 466 11.96 -16.11 -8.96
C GLU A 466 10.65 -16.90 -8.85
N LEU A 467 10.77 -18.18 -8.48
CA LEU A 467 9.61 -19.02 -8.20
C LEU A 467 9.19 -18.86 -6.74
N LEU A 468 7.94 -18.44 -6.56
CA LEU A 468 7.26 -18.42 -5.27
C LEU A 468 6.66 -19.79 -4.96
N PHE A 469 6.17 -19.94 -3.73
CA PHE A 469 5.35 -21.09 -3.34
C PHE A 469 4.18 -21.28 -4.33
N ASN A 470 3.83 -22.54 -4.60
CA ASN A 470 2.82 -22.95 -5.58
C ASN A 470 3.16 -22.67 -7.05
N LYS A 471 4.45 -22.53 -7.43
CA LYS A 471 4.91 -22.32 -8.82
C LYS A 471 4.40 -21.02 -9.47
N ARG A 472 4.15 -19.98 -8.67
CA ARG A 472 3.84 -18.65 -9.18
C ARG A 472 5.14 -17.93 -9.53
N ASN A 473 5.18 -17.32 -10.70
CA ASN A 473 6.35 -16.58 -11.14
C ASN A 473 6.26 -15.16 -10.58
N ILE A 474 7.37 -14.67 -10.05
CA ILE A 474 7.55 -13.26 -9.69
C ILE A 474 8.92 -12.81 -10.17
N TYR A 475 9.10 -11.51 -10.40
CA TYR A 475 10.35 -10.99 -10.93
C TYR A 475 11.04 -10.08 -9.92
N ILE A 476 12.37 -10.11 -9.88
CA ILE A 476 13.16 -9.24 -9.01
C ILE A 476 13.72 -8.09 -9.85
N ARG A 477 13.38 -6.85 -9.49
CA ARG A 477 13.92 -5.63 -10.13
C ARG A 477 15.27 -5.21 -9.55
N GLY A 478 15.54 -5.58 -8.31
CA GLY A 478 16.74 -5.21 -7.57
C GLY A 478 16.63 -5.63 -6.12
N ARG A 479 17.60 -5.22 -5.31
CA ARG A 479 17.57 -5.38 -3.85
C ARG A 479 17.39 -4.04 -3.17
N ARG A 480 16.77 -4.06 -2.00
CA ARG A 480 16.49 -2.90 -1.16
C ARG A 480 16.70 -3.27 0.30
N LYS A 481 16.97 -2.25 1.11
CA LYS A 481 17.19 -2.44 2.54
C LYS A 481 15.88 -2.56 3.30
N VAL A 482 15.62 -3.71 3.91
CA VAL A 482 14.47 -3.96 4.78
C VAL A 482 14.97 -4.54 6.09
N LYS A 483 14.78 -3.81 7.20
CA LYS A 483 15.21 -4.26 8.53
C LYS A 483 14.32 -5.39 9.05
N SER A 484 14.89 -6.31 9.84
CA SER A 484 14.16 -7.43 10.47
C SER A 484 12.86 -7.00 11.17
N LYS A 485 12.94 -5.93 11.98
CA LYS A 485 11.77 -5.36 12.66
C LYS A 485 10.61 -5.07 11.70
N ARG A 486 10.88 -4.57 10.48
CA ARG A 486 9.82 -4.27 9.51
C ARG A 486 9.14 -5.51 8.96
N VAL A 487 9.86 -6.62 8.88
CA VAL A 487 9.27 -7.90 8.49
C VAL A 487 8.33 -8.38 9.59
N ALA A 488 8.74 -8.25 10.87
CA ALA A 488 7.90 -8.57 12.02
C ALA A 488 6.62 -7.72 12.05
N ASP A 489 6.74 -6.39 11.96
CA ASP A 489 5.61 -5.44 11.93
C ASP A 489 4.61 -5.81 10.80
N VAL A 490 5.11 -6.25 9.63
CA VAL A 490 4.26 -6.67 8.49
C VAL A 490 3.57 -8.00 8.75
N VAL A 491 4.21 -8.96 9.42
CA VAL A 491 3.56 -10.22 9.80
C VAL A 491 2.38 -9.95 10.75
N GLU A 492 2.59 -9.11 11.76
CA GLU A 492 1.53 -8.67 12.67
C GLU A 492 0.42 -7.93 11.90
N ALA A 493 0.78 -6.99 11.03
CA ALA A 493 -0.20 -6.27 10.23
C ALA A 493 -1.01 -7.17 9.29
N LEU A 494 -0.40 -8.23 8.73
CA LEU A 494 -1.13 -9.22 7.93
C LEU A 494 -2.09 -10.04 8.81
N ILE A 495 -1.69 -10.45 10.02
CA ILE A 495 -2.60 -11.06 10.99
C ILE A 495 -3.80 -10.12 11.24
N GLY A 496 -3.54 -8.83 11.49
CA GLY A 496 -4.58 -7.82 11.68
C GLY A 496 -5.47 -7.59 10.44
N ALA A 497 -4.91 -7.67 9.23
CA ALA A 497 -5.68 -7.55 7.99
C ALA A 497 -6.68 -8.70 7.82
N PHE A 498 -6.23 -9.93 8.10
CA PHE A 498 -7.09 -11.12 8.05
C PHE A 498 -8.12 -11.10 9.18
N LEU A 499 -7.74 -10.66 10.37
CA LEU A 499 -8.63 -10.52 11.51
C LEU A 499 -9.75 -9.50 11.27
N SER A 500 -9.39 -8.28 10.83
CA SER A 500 -10.34 -7.17 10.68
C SER A 500 -11.43 -7.42 9.62
N THR A 501 -11.21 -8.34 8.69
CA THR A 501 -12.14 -8.60 7.58
C THR A 501 -12.71 -10.01 7.57
N GLY A 502 -11.91 -11.02 7.92
CA GLY A 502 -12.31 -12.43 7.95
C GLY A 502 -12.54 -13.01 9.35
N GLY A 503 -12.32 -12.23 10.41
CA GLY A 503 -12.46 -12.68 11.80
C GLY A 503 -11.30 -13.55 12.29
N GLU A 504 -11.46 -14.12 13.48
CA GLU A 504 -10.41 -14.88 14.18
C GLU A 504 -9.95 -16.11 13.37
N ILE A 505 -10.88 -16.81 12.72
CA ILE A 505 -10.58 -18.02 11.94
C ILE A 505 -9.65 -17.68 10.75
N ALA A 506 -9.92 -16.57 10.05
CA ALA A 506 -9.08 -16.12 8.95
C ALA A 506 -7.67 -15.73 9.42
N ALA A 507 -7.57 -15.07 10.58
CA ALA A 507 -6.30 -14.70 11.18
C ALA A 507 -5.48 -15.95 11.58
N ILE A 508 -6.11 -16.93 12.23
CA ILE A 508 -5.48 -18.21 12.58
C ILE A 508 -5.04 -18.98 11.34
N TYR A 509 -5.84 -18.97 10.28
CA TYR A 509 -5.45 -19.58 9.01
C TYR A 509 -4.17 -18.93 8.46
N PHE A 510 -4.07 -17.59 8.48
CA PHE A 510 -2.84 -16.90 8.11
C PHE A 510 -1.67 -17.24 9.04
N MET A 511 -1.89 -17.28 10.36
CA MET A 511 -0.87 -17.66 11.35
C MET A 511 -0.31 -19.07 11.06
N ASN A 512 -1.18 -20.04 10.83
CA ASN A 512 -0.78 -21.41 10.46
C ASN A 512 -0.05 -21.47 9.12
N TRP A 513 -0.46 -20.64 8.16
CA TRP A 513 0.21 -20.51 6.88
C TRP A 513 1.61 -19.93 7.05
N VAL A 514 1.80 -18.85 7.82
CA VAL A 514 3.13 -18.24 7.98
C VAL A 514 4.07 -19.14 8.77
N GLY A 515 3.54 -19.95 9.69
CA GLY A 515 4.29 -20.98 10.42
C GLY A 515 3.91 -21.08 11.89
N ILE A 516 3.15 -20.12 12.42
CA ILE A 516 2.73 -20.04 13.82
C ILE A 516 1.58 -21.03 14.05
N LYS A 517 1.86 -22.11 14.80
CA LYS A 517 0.91 -23.19 15.05
C LYS A 517 -0.05 -22.82 16.17
N VAL A 518 -1.26 -22.42 15.80
CA VAL A 518 -2.35 -22.08 16.72
C VAL A 518 -3.68 -22.67 16.22
N ASP A 519 -4.53 -23.08 17.15
CA ASP A 519 -5.89 -23.53 16.85
C ASP A 519 -6.87 -23.13 17.95
N LEU A 520 -8.16 -22.99 17.61
CA LEU A 520 -9.26 -22.68 18.53
C LEU A 520 -9.94 -23.94 19.09
N VAL A 521 -9.32 -25.11 18.99
CA VAL A 521 -9.92 -26.33 19.53
C VAL A 521 -9.99 -26.18 21.05
N HIS A 522 -11.22 -26.26 21.56
CA HIS A 522 -11.48 -26.23 22.99
C HIS A 522 -11.01 -27.55 23.62
N ILE A 523 -9.90 -27.49 24.36
CA ILE A 523 -9.44 -28.58 25.21
C ILE A 523 -10.00 -28.35 26.61
N PRO A 524 -10.76 -29.30 27.20
CA PRO A 524 -11.25 -29.18 28.57
C PRO A 524 -10.09 -28.93 29.53
N TYR A 525 -10.23 -27.93 30.38
CA TYR A 525 -9.26 -27.66 31.43
C TYR A 525 -9.49 -28.64 32.59
N GLU A 526 -8.63 -29.65 32.72
CA GLU A 526 -8.76 -30.69 33.74
C GLU A 526 -7.78 -30.45 34.89
N ARG A 527 -8.13 -29.54 35.82
CA ARG A 527 -7.49 -29.51 37.14
C ARG A 527 -8.37 -30.20 38.18
N HIS A 528 -7.78 -31.20 38.83
CA HIS A 528 -8.44 -31.98 39.87
C HIS A 528 -8.32 -31.24 41.21
N PHE A 529 -9.36 -30.47 41.56
CA PHE A 529 -9.50 -29.93 42.91
C PHE A 529 -10.20 -30.95 43.81
N GLN A 530 -9.66 -31.20 44.99
CA GLN A 530 -10.25 -32.15 45.95
C GLN A 530 -11.38 -31.53 46.79
N VAL A 531 -11.60 -30.21 46.67
CA VAL A 531 -12.54 -29.44 47.51
C VAL A 531 -13.65 -28.84 46.65
N GLN A 532 -14.86 -28.88 47.20
CA GLN A 532 -16.04 -28.20 46.65
C GLN A 532 -15.89 -26.67 46.83
N PRO A 533 -15.88 -25.87 45.75
CA PRO A 533 -15.67 -24.42 45.79
C PRO A 533 -16.61 -23.68 46.76
N GLU A 534 -17.85 -24.14 46.89
CA GLU A 534 -18.89 -23.54 47.72
C GLU A 534 -18.57 -23.57 49.23
N LYS A 535 -17.55 -24.34 49.65
CA LYS A 535 -17.08 -24.35 51.04
C LYS A 535 -16.11 -23.21 51.36
N LEU A 536 -15.52 -22.60 50.34
CA LEU A 536 -14.44 -21.62 50.47
C LEU A 536 -14.86 -20.25 49.94
N ILE A 537 -15.73 -20.22 48.94
CA ILE A 537 -16.25 -18.97 48.33
C ILE A 537 -17.78 -19.03 48.19
N ASP A 538 -18.44 -17.88 48.34
CA ASP A 538 -19.87 -17.74 48.06
C ASP A 538 -20.09 -17.54 46.55
N VAL A 539 -20.10 -18.67 45.83
CA VAL A 539 -20.28 -18.70 44.37
C VAL A 539 -21.58 -17.98 43.96
N ARG A 540 -22.69 -18.16 44.69
CA ARG A 540 -23.98 -17.57 44.33
C ARG A 540 -23.97 -16.05 44.45
N HIS A 541 -23.30 -15.53 45.48
CA HIS A 541 -23.14 -14.09 45.61
C HIS A 541 -22.31 -13.51 44.46
N LEU A 542 -21.18 -14.14 44.12
CA LEU A 542 -20.33 -13.73 42.99
C LEU A 542 -21.06 -13.80 41.64
N GLU A 543 -21.85 -14.85 41.41
CA GLU A 543 -22.71 -14.96 40.22
C GLU A 543 -23.73 -13.81 40.15
N SER A 544 -24.30 -13.40 41.28
CA SER A 544 -25.21 -12.25 41.35
C SER A 544 -24.52 -10.91 41.07
N LEU A 545 -23.27 -10.74 41.51
CA LEU A 545 -22.45 -9.56 41.22
C LEU A 545 -22.10 -9.45 39.73
N LEU A 546 -21.92 -10.59 39.05
CA LEU A 546 -21.59 -10.68 37.63
C LEU A 546 -22.85 -10.75 36.74
N ASN A 547 -23.88 -9.99 37.10
CA ASN A 547 -25.13 -9.87 36.34
C ASN A 547 -25.85 -11.22 36.11
N ASN A 548 -25.86 -12.08 37.12
CA ASN A 548 -26.45 -13.43 37.11
C ASN A 548 -25.83 -14.38 36.06
N TYR A 549 -24.53 -14.23 35.80
CA TYR A 549 -23.77 -15.24 35.07
C TYR A 549 -23.67 -16.53 35.90
N SER A 550 -23.77 -17.71 35.27
CA SER A 550 -23.62 -18.99 35.97
C SER A 550 -22.37 -19.74 35.52
N PHE A 551 -21.50 -20.07 36.47
CA PHE A 551 -20.26 -20.78 36.19
C PHE A 551 -20.51 -22.27 35.99
N ARG A 552 -20.14 -22.79 34.81
CA ARG A 552 -20.16 -24.24 34.55
C ARG A 552 -19.13 -25.00 35.40
N HIS A 553 -18.00 -24.36 35.70
CA HIS A 553 -16.90 -24.91 36.49
C HIS A 553 -16.48 -23.93 37.59
N PRO A 554 -17.14 -23.95 38.77
CA PRO A 554 -16.83 -23.03 39.89
C PRO A 554 -15.39 -23.15 40.42
N HIS A 555 -14.68 -24.23 40.11
CA HIS A 555 -13.27 -24.41 40.45
C HIS A 555 -12.35 -23.37 39.79
N LEU A 556 -12.67 -22.92 38.57
CA LEU A 556 -11.92 -21.84 37.90
C LEU A 556 -12.10 -20.50 38.61
N LEU A 557 -13.28 -20.25 39.16
CA LEU A 557 -13.55 -19.06 39.97
C LEU A 557 -12.79 -19.12 41.30
N LEU A 558 -12.73 -20.29 41.94
CA LEU A 558 -11.92 -20.50 43.14
C LEU A 558 -10.44 -20.23 42.87
N GLU A 559 -9.90 -20.75 41.76
CA GLU A 559 -8.52 -20.51 41.34
C GLU A 559 -8.25 -19.02 41.08
N ALA A 560 -9.15 -18.33 40.35
CA ALA A 560 -9.05 -16.91 40.04
C ALA A 560 -9.05 -16.01 41.30
N LEU A 561 -9.68 -16.45 42.39
CA LEU A 561 -9.72 -15.72 43.66
C LEU A 561 -8.64 -16.16 44.66
N THR A 562 -7.81 -17.15 44.33
CA THR A 562 -6.80 -17.68 45.25
C THR A 562 -5.43 -17.02 45.03
N HIS A 563 -4.97 -16.26 46.02
CA HIS A 563 -3.63 -15.68 46.00
C HIS A 563 -2.54 -16.74 46.21
N ARG A 564 -1.36 -16.56 45.61
CA ARG A 564 -0.22 -17.51 45.69
C ARG A 564 0.17 -17.91 47.13
N SER A 565 0.06 -16.97 48.08
CA SER A 565 0.35 -17.23 49.50
C SER A 565 -0.73 -18.01 50.24
N TYR A 566 -1.85 -18.29 49.58
CA TYR A 566 -2.98 -19.06 50.10
C TYR A 566 -3.13 -20.43 49.41
N MET A 567 -2.15 -20.85 48.60
CA MET A 567 -2.15 -22.19 48.02
C MET A 567 -2.10 -23.25 49.12
N LEU A 568 -3.03 -24.21 49.05
CA LEU A 568 -3.16 -25.33 49.99
C LEU A 568 -3.00 -26.64 49.23
N PRO A 569 -2.65 -27.76 49.90
CA PRO A 569 -2.59 -29.07 49.25
C PRO A 569 -3.89 -29.47 48.52
N GLN A 570 -5.03 -28.93 48.98
CA GLN A 570 -6.34 -29.17 48.38
C GLN A 570 -6.74 -28.14 47.29
N ILE A 571 -5.98 -27.05 47.16
CA ILE A 571 -6.12 -25.98 46.16
C ILE A 571 -4.74 -25.73 45.55
N PRO A 572 -4.29 -26.60 44.64
CA PRO A 572 -2.92 -26.55 44.13
C PRO A 572 -2.68 -25.45 43.08
N GLY A 573 -3.67 -24.60 42.78
CA GLY A 573 -3.60 -23.54 41.77
C GLY A 573 -3.89 -22.15 42.32
N CYS A 574 -3.30 -21.14 41.71
CA CYS A 574 -3.47 -19.72 41.99
C CYS A 574 -3.89 -18.96 40.72
N TYR A 575 -4.26 -17.69 40.87
CA TYR A 575 -4.73 -16.86 39.77
C TYR A 575 -3.67 -16.53 38.70
N GLU A 576 -2.36 -16.61 39.01
CA GLU A 576 -1.26 -16.11 38.15
C GLU A 576 -1.32 -16.68 36.73
N ARG A 577 -1.72 -17.94 36.60
CA ARG A 577 -1.87 -18.60 35.30
C ARG A 577 -3.10 -18.11 34.52
N LEU A 578 -4.19 -17.78 35.23
CA LEU A 578 -5.39 -17.20 34.63
C LEU A 578 -5.15 -15.73 34.26
N GLU A 579 -4.36 -14.99 35.04
CA GLU A 579 -3.88 -13.64 34.73
C GLU A 579 -3.11 -13.62 33.41
N PHE A 580 -2.15 -14.54 33.21
CA PHE A 580 -1.42 -14.68 31.94
C PHE A 580 -2.35 -14.72 30.70
N LEU A 581 -3.45 -15.48 30.78
CA LEU A 581 -4.42 -15.58 29.70
C LEU A 581 -5.36 -14.35 29.67
N GLY A 582 -5.80 -13.90 30.83
CA GLY A 582 -6.71 -12.77 31.03
C GLY A 582 -6.16 -11.47 30.46
N ASP A 583 -4.88 -11.18 30.69
CA ASP A 583 -4.18 -10.02 30.14
C ASP A 583 -4.22 -9.99 28.61
N ALA A 584 -3.93 -11.14 28.00
CA ALA A 584 -3.96 -11.26 26.54
C ALA A 584 -5.38 -11.13 25.97
N VAL A 585 -6.39 -11.65 26.69
CA VAL A 585 -7.82 -11.50 26.34
C VAL A 585 -8.24 -10.03 26.42
N LEU A 586 -7.91 -9.33 27.50
CA LEU A 586 -8.29 -7.93 27.72
C LEU A 586 -7.63 -7.01 26.70
N ASP A 587 -6.32 -7.18 26.46
CA ASP A 587 -5.59 -6.42 25.45
C ASP A 587 -6.22 -6.58 24.06
N TYR A 588 -6.57 -7.82 23.70
CA TYR A 588 -7.24 -8.12 22.44
C TYR A 588 -8.64 -7.49 22.32
N VAL A 589 -9.52 -7.74 23.29
CA VAL A 589 -10.93 -7.26 23.24
C VAL A 589 -10.98 -5.73 23.24
N ILE A 590 -10.14 -5.06 24.04
CA ILE A 590 -10.07 -3.60 24.08
C ILE A 590 -9.50 -3.06 22.76
N THR A 591 -8.43 -3.66 22.23
CA THR A 591 -7.84 -3.23 20.95
C THR A 591 -8.84 -3.36 19.79
N VAL A 592 -9.57 -4.48 19.72
CA VAL A 592 -10.65 -4.69 18.74
C VAL A 592 -11.75 -3.64 18.90
N TYR A 593 -12.17 -3.35 20.14
CA TYR A 593 -13.17 -2.33 20.41
C TYR A 593 -12.72 -0.94 19.94
N LEU A 594 -11.49 -0.53 20.27
CA LEU A 594 -10.94 0.77 19.88
C LEU A 594 -10.77 0.87 18.36
N TYR A 595 -10.26 -0.18 17.71
CA TYR A 595 -10.10 -0.25 16.26
C TYR A 595 -11.44 -0.07 15.54
N ASN A 596 -12.48 -0.78 15.99
CA ASN A 596 -13.80 -0.71 15.37
C ASN A 596 -14.56 0.59 15.68
N LYS A 597 -14.39 1.14 16.89
CA LYS A 597 -15.08 2.36 17.31
C LYS A 597 -14.49 3.62 16.69
N TYR A 598 -13.19 3.64 16.44
CA TYR A 598 -12.46 4.80 15.92
C TYR A 598 -11.68 4.48 14.63
N PRO A 599 -12.39 4.24 13.51
CA PRO A 599 -11.73 3.94 12.24
C PRO A 599 -10.90 5.15 11.76
N GLY A 600 -9.69 4.88 11.25
CA GLY A 600 -8.78 5.92 10.73
C GLY A 600 -8.03 6.72 11.80
N MET A 601 -8.11 6.30 13.06
CA MET A 601 -7.28 6.86 14.13
C MET A 601 -5.80 6.60 13.87
N SER A 602 -4.95 7.55 14.28
CA SER A 602 -3.52 7.34 14.16
C SER A 602 -3.06 6.22 15.11
N PRO A 603 -2.08 5.41 14.70
CA PRO A 603 -1.57 4.28 15.48
C PRO A 603 -0.97 4.70 16.84
N GLY A 604 -0.37 5.89 16.88
CA GLY A 604 0.09 6.49 18.13
C GLY A 604 -1.06 6.68 19.11
N VAL A 605 -2.18 7.26 18.66
CA VAL A 605 -3.36 7.46 19.52
C VAL A 605 -4.00 6.13 19.89
N LEU A 606 -4.04 5.14 18.98
CA LEU A 606 -4.54 3.80 19.32
C LEU A 606 -3.69 3.15 20.42
N THR A 607 -2.36 3.26 20.31
CA THR A 607 -1.41 2.76 21.32
C THR A 607 -1.56 3.52 22.65
N ASP A 608 -1.72 4.84 22.61
CA ASP A 608 -1.89 5.67 23.80
C ASP A 608 -3.21 5.33 24.50
N MET A 609 -4.31 5.20 23.76
CA MET A 609 -5.61 4.79 24.32
C MET A 609 -5.59 3.35 24.82
N ARG A 610 -4.90 2.44 24.13
CA ARG A 610 -4.70 1.06 24.60
C ARG A 610 -3.98 1.08 25.93
N SER A 611 -2.85 1.77 26.04
CA SER A 611 -2.07 1.88 27.28
C SER A 611 -2.85 2.58 28.40
N ALA A 612 -3.70 3.57 28.06
CA ALA A 612 -4.55 4.26 29.01
C ALA A 612 -5.76 3.45 29.48
N SER A 613 -6.20 2.45 28.71
CA SER A 613 -7.37 1.61 29.02
C SER A 613 -6.98 0.26 29.62
N VAL A 614 -5.90 -0.33 29.10
CA VAL A 614 -5.29 -1.60 29.51
C VAL A 614 -4.17 -1.25 30.50
N ASN A 615 -4.57 -0.88 31.71
CA ASN A 615 -3.60 -0.73 32.79
C ASN A 615 -4.16 -1.25 34.10
N ASN A 616 -3.22 -1.72 34.89
CA ASN A 616 -3.38 -2.26 36.22
C ASN A 616 -4.28 -1.38 37.12
N ASN A 617 -4.11 -0.06 37.10
CA ASN A 617 -4.91 0.84 37.94
C ASN A 617 -6.39 0.81 37.54
N CYS A 618 -6.70 0.80 36.24
CA CYS A 618 -8.08 0.67 35.75
C CYS A 618 -8.73 -0.65 36.17
N TYR A 619 -7.98 -1.75 36.17
CA TYR A 619 -8.46 -3.06 36.61
C TYR A 619 -8.73 -3.08 38.11
N ALA A 620 -7.78 -2.62 38.92
CA ALA A 620 -7.95 -2.47 40.37
C ALA A 620 -9.18 -1.63 40.73
N LEU A 621 -9.40 -0.52 40.03
CA LEU A 621 -10.58 0.32 40.19
C LEU A 621 -11.88 -0.42 39.88
N SER A 622 -11.88 -1.19 38.79
CA SER A 622 -13.03 -2.02 38.42
C SER A 622 -13.30 -3.12 39.46
N ALA A 623 -12.26 -3.80 39.95
CA ALA A 623 -12.35 -4.85 40.95
C ALA A 623 -12.88 -4.32 42.29
N VAL A 624 -12.45 -3.12 42.71
CA VAL A 624 -12.97 -2.45 43.92
C VAL A 624 -14.43 -2.03 43.73
N LYS A 625 -14.76 -1.42 42.59
CA LYS A 625 -16.12 -0.98 42.26
C LYS A 625 -17.14 -2.13 42.30
N HIS A 626 -16.75 -3.32 41.86
CA HIS A 626 -17.59 -4.52 41.87
C HIS A 626 -17.40 -5.38 43.13
N ARG A 627 -16.65 -4.90 44.13
CA ARG A 627 -16.39 -5.58 45.42
C ARG A 627 -15.73 -6.95 45.31
N LEU A 628 -15.01 -7.23 44.22
CA LEU A 628 -14.31 -8.50 44.03
C LEU A 628 -13.19 -8.71 45.07
N HIS A 629 -12.59 -7.62 45.54
CA HIS A 629 -11.54 -7.63 46.54
C HIS A 629 -11.94 -8.23 47.90
N GLU A 630 -13.24 -8.24 48.23
CA GLU A 630 -13.77 -8.83 49.46
C GLU A 630 -13.77 -10.37 49.42
N HIS A 631 -13.63 -10.96 48.23
CA HIS A 631 -13.76 -12.39 47.99
C HIS A 631 -12.43 -13.10 47.70
N ILE A 632 -11.31 -12.38 47.76
CA ILE A 632 -9.96 -12.93 47.55
C ILE A 632 -9.61 -13.85 48.72
N LEU A 633 -9.07 -15.02 48.42
CA LEU A 633 -8.50 -15.92 49.41
C LEU A 633 -7.02 -15.59 49.58
N ALA A 634 -6.69 -14.87 50.65
CA ALA A 634 -5.32 -14.49 51.00
C ALA A 634 -5.09 -14.49 52.52
N PRO A 635 -3.83 -14.49 53.00
CA PRO A 635 -3.56 -14.34 54.42
C PRO A 635 -3.85 -12.90 54.93
N ASP A 636 -4.02 -12.73 56.23
CA ASP A 636 -4.46 -11.46 56.86
C ASP A 636 -3.58 -10.24 56.54
N ASN A 637 -2.28 -10.46 56.35
CA ASN A 637 -1.32 -9.41 55.97
C ASN A 637 -1.64 -8.82 54.59
N VAL A 638 -2.07 -9.66 53.64
CA VAL A 638 -2.47 -9.27 52.30
C VAL A 638 -3.81 -8.52 52.35
N HIS A 639 -4.79 -9.03 53.09
CA HIS A 639 -6.07 -8.33 53.29
C HIS A 639 -5.90 -6.95 53.91
N SER A 640 -4.98 -6.81 54.86
CA SER A 640 -4.66 -5.51 55.48
C SER A 640 -4.11 -4.51 54.46
N ASN A 641 -3.26 -4.97 53.54
CA ASN A 641 -2.73 -4.13 52.46
C ASN A 641 -3.82 -3.71 51.47
N ILE A 642 -4.67 -4.65 51.05
CA ILE A 642 -5.81 -4.38 50.16
C ILE A 642 -6.77 -3.37 50.80
N ALA A 643 -7.12 -3.55 52.07
CA ALA A 643 -8.00 -2.64 52.81
C ALA A 643 -7.41 -1.23 52.92
N ASN A 644 -6.10 -1.10 53.15
CA ASN A 644 -5.42 0.20 53.15
C ASN A 644 -5.51 0.89 51.78
N THR A 645 -5.32 0.14 50.69
CA THR A 645 -5.43 0.66 49.32
C THR A 645 -6.86 1.09 48.98
N VAL A 646 -7.87 0.31 49.37
CA VAL A 646 -9.30 0.65 49.15
C VAL A 646 -9.71 1.89 49.95
N ASN A 647 -9.30 1.99 51.22
CA ASN A 647 -9.58 3.18 52.05
C ASN A 647 -8.93 4.46 51.49
N ASN A 648 -7.75 4.34 50.87
CA ASN A 648 -7.13 5.46 50.18
C ASN A 648 -7.89 5.84 48.90
N PHE A 649 -8.51 4.86 48.23
CA PHE A 649 -9.31 5.05 47.04
C PHE A 649 -10.67 5.72 47.33
N GLU A 650 -11.42 5.29 48.34
CA GLU A 650 -12.72 5.90 48.70
C GLU A 650 -12.60 7.39 49.10
N ARG A 651 -11.38 7.83 49.45
CA ARG A 651 -11.07 9.23 49.76
C ARG A 651 -10.78 10.09 48.53
N LEU A 652 -10.64 9.50 47.34
CA LEU A 652 -10.43 10.21 46.06
C LEU A 652 -11.77 10.37 45.33
N SER A 653 -12.10 11.60 44.90
CA SER A 653 -13.36 11.89 44.20
C SER A 653 -13.42 11.20 42.82
N MET A 654 -14.57 10.57 42.51
CA MET A 654 -14.85 9.85 41.25
C MET A 654 -14.71 10.68 39.94
N GLU A 655 -14.47 11.99 40.02
CA GLU A 655 -14.45 12.89 38.86
C GLU A 655 -13.10 12.99 38.14
N SER A 656 -11.99 12.50 38.71
CA SER A 656 -10.65 12.70 38.14
C SER A 656 -10.13 11.55 37.26
N THR A 657 -10.90 10.49 37.04
CA THR A 657 -10.36 9.26 36.41
C THR A 657 -10.45 9.28 34.87
N PHE A 658 -9.68 10.18 34.25
CA PHE A 658 -9.24 10.02 32.87
C PHE A 658 -7.70 9.99 32.84
N GLY A 659 -7.15 8.78 32.96
CA GLY A 659 -5.91 8.33 32.32
C GLY A 659 -4.60 9.10 32.52
N TRP A 660 -4.48 10.05 33.44
CA TRP A 660 -3.22 10.76 33.69
C TRP A 660 -2.89 10.75 35.19
N GLU A 661 -1.85 9.98 35.50
CA GLU A 661 -1.08 9.96 36.76
C GLU A 661 -1.90 10.05 38.06
N SER A 662 -2.45 8.92 38.51
CA SER A 662 -2.77 8.76 39.93
C SER A 662 -1.48 8.43 40.70
N GLU A 663 -1.03 9.32 41.59
CA GLU A 663 0.12 9.13 42.49
C GLU A 663 -0.05 7.96 43.50
N THR A 664 -1.17 7.25 43.46
CA THR A 664 -1.47 6.10 44.32
C THR A 664 -1.07 4.79 43.64
N SER A 665 -0.08 4.09 44.19
CA SER A 665 0.22 2.70 43.83
C SER A 665 -0.81 1.75 44.46
N PHE A 666 -1.49 0.97 43.62
CA PHE A 666 -2.37 -0.11 44.05
C PHE A 666 -1.55 -1.38 44.36
N SER A 667 -2.07 -2.29 45.18
CA SER A 667 -1.39 -3.56 45.47
C SER A 667 -1.38 -4.45 44.22
N GLU A 668 -0.26 -5.13 43.93
CA GLU A 668 -0.09 -5.99 42.74
C GLU A 668 -1.24 -6.98 42.55
N ILE A 669 -1.81 -7.49 43.63
CA ILE A 669 -2.94 -8.44 43.62
C ILE A 669 -4.23 -7.81 43.05
N LEU A 670 -4.49 -6.54 43.37
CA LEU A 670 -5.62 -5.81 42.78
C LEU A 670 -5.37 -5.46 41.32
N LEU A 671 -4.11 -5.40 40.90
CA LEU A 671 -3.73 -5.13 39.52
C LEU A 671 -3.96 -6.35 38.62
N SER A 672 -3.78 -7.55 39.18
CA SER A 672 -3.95 -8.86 38.53
C SER A 672 -5.40 -9.36 38.47
N LEU A 673 -6.32 -8.72 39.20
CA LEU A 673 -7.77 -9.03 39.24
C LEU A 673 -8.53 -8.15 38.25
#